data_AF-A0A6N7GJ56-F1
#
_entry.id   AF-A0A6N7GJ56-F1
#
_cell.length_a   1.000
_cell.length_b   1.000
_cell.length_c   1.000
_cell.angle_alpha   90.00
_cell.angle_beta   90.00
_cell.angle_gamma   90.00
#
_symmetry.space_group_name_H-M   'P 1'
#
loop_
_entity.id
_entity.type
_entity.pdbx_description
1 polymer ?
#
loop_
_entity_poly.entity_id
_entity_poly.type
_entity_poly.pdbx_seq_one_letter_code
_entity_poly.pdbx_strand_id
1 'polypeptide(L)'
;MSRIGVAALAVEKRAWLLTGPLSLVAVLLTVVAQLEVPNSDWNWLLAVAFLATFVAAQLAVLQVEVRRQTLVISMTEVPLLLALYYLSPVLLVLVVAVATLAVRSYQRQSVVKLWFNVASQAAGAALASMIVRAGPPLDGTTATTWLVLAAAVCASALVTLSAVIGVVALVQGNVQSRDFARMAAPGLTVSGFNTIIGLVVLVMLQQGPWSLVLLAAVILFFAVVYQSYARSLQHSRSLNEMYDLTRAIADTPHDGTLADVFLGRVREMLQAEYATLWVPAAGRHPEVLLSAKVDYTALLDVAATPAALRQRAFDTGETVAVSRRLGDEALRAELSQAGTKDAIVVPLRAGSAVIGCLEVAGRITDIYHFGPGDVRLLETIAAHAAVAVENSRLVERLRFDAYHDALTALPNRRRVTDGLEESVAVRAPGEVVAVLLLDVTGLRDVNESLGRAAGDQLLVEVAGRLRETAPSSALVGRVGGDAFAITLRLPDDAAALALASELRDRLRRPITVGSLTLEVDAAVGVVVHPEHGAEPATLLQRADVATQAAKGLSSGVQLFNQALESGSARRLGLAADLRHALDNDELEVHFQPKVSIADRRLVGVECLARWEHPAHGSVLPADFVAVAEHTGQLGKLTEAVLTAGLRRARQWADSGHPLPIAVNLSSRTLLDPEFPGRVGQLLAEHGVAPELLTFEITEDGAVGELDRPLPVLNRLSALGVRLAVDDFGTGYSSLSYLRQLPVQEVKIDKSFVQGMATDAGDLAIVRTVVDLSRHFGLVVVAEGVESELTLNLLQEIGCEVGQGFLFSRPLPYERLEAWLAAQTDAEPSPAGQVRRLRAVG
;
A
#
# COMPACT_ATOMS: atom_id res chain seq x y z
N MET A 1 41.61 -23.88 -6.71
CA MET A 1 42.15 -24.12 -5.35
C MET A 1 42.13 -22.80 -4.59
N SER A 2 41.21 -22.65 -3.63
CA SER A 2 41.00 -21.38 -2.91
C SER A 2 42.19 -21.06 -1.99
N ARG A 3 42.47 -19.76 -1.78
CA ARG A 3 43.52 -19.28 -0.85
C ARG A 3 43.43 -19.89 0.56
N ILE A 4 42.24 -20.36 0.95
CA ILE A 4 41.95 -21.06 2.20
C ILE A 4 42.65 -22.43 2.26
N GLY A 5 42.66 -23.19 1.16
CA GLY A 5 43.34 -24.48 1.09
C GLY A 5 44.86 -24.35 1.27
N VAL A 6 45.46 -23.29 0.72
CA VAL A 6 46.90 -23.01 0.84
C VAL A 6 47.27 -22.56 2.27
N ALA A 7 46.41 -21.77 2.93
CA ALA A 7 46.60 -21.34 4.31
C ALA A 7 46.45 -22.50 5.32
N ALA A 8 45.42 -23.35 5.15
CA ALA A 8 45.21 -24.53 5.99
C ALA A 8 46.36 -25.54 5.88
N LEU A 9 46.84 -25.81 4.65
CA LEU A 9 48.03 -26.66 4.41
C LEU A 9 49.31 -26.08 5.03
N ALA A 10 49.44 -24.75 5.10
CA ALA A 10 50.58 -24.08 5.73
C ALA A 10 50.52 -24.16 7.27
N VAL A 11 49.33 -24.03 7.87
CA VAL A 11 49.12 -24.19 9.32
C VAL A 11 49.39 -25.63 9.76
N GLU A 12 48.90 -26.62 9.00
CA GLU A 12 49.15 -28.03 9.28
C GLU A 12 50.64 -28.37 9.24
N LYS A 13 51.39 -27.89 8.25
CA LYS A 13 52.84 -28.09 8.17
C LYS A 13 53.60 -27.44 9.33
N ARG A 14 53.15 -26.27 9.80
CA ARG A 14 53.81 -25.55 10.92
C ARG A 14 53.58 -26.22 12.28
N ALA A 15 52.41 -26.82 12.51
CA ALA A 15 52.13 -27.51 13.77
C ALA A 15 53.01 -28.78 13.98
N TRP A 16 53.46 -29.43 12.90
CA TRP A 16 54.43 -30.53 12.98
C TRP A 16 55.81 -30.09 13.50
N LEU A 17 56.21 -28.81 13.32
CA LEU A 17 57.47 -28.26 13.82
C LEU A 17 57.54 -28.21 15.35
N LEU A 18 56.39 -28.12 16.03
CA LEU A 18 56.31 -28.17 17.50
C LEU A 18 56.04 -29.59 18.03
N THR A 19 55.27 -30.38 17.28
CA THR A 19 54.90 -31.74 17.70
C THR A 19 56.12 -32.64 17.83
N GLY A 20 57.05 -32.61 16.86
CA GLY A 20 58.28 -33.43 16.89
C GLY A 20 59.17 -33.20 18.12
N PRO A 21 59.57 -31.94 18.41
CA PRO A 21 60.34 -31.61 19.62
C PRO A 21 59.64 -32.02 20.92
N LEU A 22 58.32 -31.80 21.04
CA LEU A 22 57.56 -32.21 22.21
C LEU A 22 57.58 -33.73 22.41
N SER A 23 57.40 -34.51 21.35
CA SER A 23 57.51 -35.97 21.42
C SER A 23 58.93 -36.42 21.82
N LEU A 24 59.97 -35.78 21.29
CA LEU A 24 61.36 -36.09 21.66
C LEU A 24 61.63 -35.79 23.15
N VAL A 25 61.18 -34.63 23.63
CA VAL A 25 61.28 -34.25 25.04
C VAL A 25 60.53 -35.25 25.92
N ALA A 26 59.30 -35.65 25.54
CA ALA A 26 58.53 -36.64 26.28
C ALA A 26 59.31 -37.96 26.43
N VAL A 27 59.86 -38.48 25.33
CA VAL A 27 60.63 -39.74 25.36
C VAL A 27 61.90 -39.61 26.20
N LEU A 28 62.69 -38.55 25.99
CA LEU A 28 63.96 -38.35 26.68
C LEU A 28 63.77 -38.23 28.20
N LEU A 29 62.85 -37.36 28.64
CA LEU A 29 62.57 -37.15 30.06
C LEU A 29 61.99 -38.42 30.71
N THR A 30 61.17 -39.19 29.98
CA THR A 30 60.63 -40.46 30.49
C THR A 30 61.72 -41.51 30.68
N VAL A 31 62.65 -41.64 29.71
CA VAL A 31 63.77 -42.58 29.80
C VAL A 31 64.67 -42.21 30.98
N VAL A 32 65.02 -40.92 31.11
CA VAL A 32 65.83 -40.44 32.24
C VAL A 32 65.14 -40.73 33.57
N ALA A 33 63.85 -40.40 33.69
CA ALA A 33 63.08 -40.67 34.91
C ALA A 33 62.98 -42.17 35.26
N GLN A 34 63.01 -43.05 34.25
CA GLN A 34 62.91 -44.50 34.44
C GLN A 34 64.24 -45.15 34.84
N LEU A 35 65.38 -44.61 34.39
CA LEU A 35 66.71 -45.17 34.71
C LEU A 35 67.01 -45.17 36.22
N GLU A 36 66.34 -44.31 36.98
CA GLU A 36 66.47 -44.18 38.43
C GLU A 36 65.52 -45.12 39.22
N VAL A 37 64.68 -45.92 38.54
CA VAL A 37 63.65 -46.77 39.16
C VAL A 37 63.96 -48.26 38.95
N PRO A 38 64.01 -49.10 40.01
CA PRO A 38 64.12 -50.55 39.87
C PRO A 38 62.97 -51.14 39.04
N ASN A 39 63.24 -52.10 38.16
CA ASN A 39 62.28 -52.67 37.19
C ASN A 39 61.02 -53.38 37.77
N SER A 40 60.72 -53.29 39.08
CA SER A 40 59.80 -54.21 39.77
C SER A 40 58.35 -53.74 39.98
N ASP A 41 57.96 -52.50 39.66
CA ASP A 41 56.64 -51.95 40.05
C ASP A 41 55.72 -51.58 38.88
N TRP A 42 55.56 -52.48 37.90
CA TRP A 42 54.60 -52.32 36.81
C TRP A 42 53.20 -52.77 37.22
N ASN A 43 52.49 -51.95 38.02
CA ASN A 43 51.11 -52.23 38.41
C ASN A 43 50.11 -51.89 37.27
N TRP A 44 49.97 -52.80 36.32
CA TRP A 44 49.10 -52.64 35.16
C TRP A 44 47.61 -52.47 35.51
N LEU A 45 47.14 -53.08 36.59
CA LEU A 45 45.74 -52.95 37.03
C LEU A 45 45.45 -51.51 37.46
N LEU A 46 46.39 -50.90 38.17
CA LEU A 46 46.33 -49.50 38.54
C LEU A 46 46.42 -48.58 37.30
N ALA A 47 47.29 -48.91 36.34
CA ALA A 47 47.41 -48.17 35.09
C ALA A 47 46.09 -48.16 34.28
N VAL A 48 45.37 -49.30 34.22
CA VAL A 48 44.06 -49.39 33.57
C VAL A 48 43.00 -48.56 34.32
N ALA A 49 43.01 -48.59 35.66
CA ALA A 49 42.12 -47.76 36.46
C ALA A 49 42.36 -46.26 36.21
N PHE A 50 43.62 -45.83 36.17
CA PHE A 50 43.97 -44.44 35.83
C PHE A 50 43.63 -44.09 34.38
N LEU A 51 43.78 -45.02 33.43
CA LEU A 51 43.34 -44.79 32.05
C LEU A 51 41.84 -44.44 32.00
N ALA A 52 41.00 -45.16 32.74
CA ALA A 52 39.58 -44.87 32.82
C ALA A 52 39.30 -43.49 33.45
N THR A 53 40.01 -43.11 34.52
CA THR A 53 39.81 -41.79 35.16
C THR A 53 40.29 -40.65 34.27
N PHE A 54 41.38 -40.82 33.53
CA PHE A 54 41.84 -39.83 32.54
C PHE A 54 40.85 -39.69 31.37
N VAL A 55 40.33 -40.79 30.83
CA VAL A 55 39.31 -40.76 29.78
C VAL A 55 38.06 -40.05 30.28
N ALA A 56 37.58 -40.37 31.48
CA ALA A 56 36.43 -39.72 32.10
C ALA A 56 36.66 -38.21 32.29
N ALA A 57 37.82 -37.82 32.85
CA ALA A 57 38.16 -36.41 33.09
C ALA A 57 38.30 -35.60 31.78
N GLN A 58 38.77 -36.21 30.69
CA GLN A 58 38.88 -35.56 29.39
C GLN A 58 37.54 -35.49 28.62
N LEU A 59 36.59 -36.38 28.91
CA LEU A 59 35.22 -36.32 28.35
C LEU A 59 34.31 -35.38 29.15
N ALA A 60 34.50 -35.31 30.47
CA ALA A 60 33.74 -34.46 31.38
C ALA A 60 34.28 -33.03 31.42
N VAL A 61 34.12 -32.31 30.32
CA VAL A 61 34.51 -30.90 30.20
C VAL A 61 33.33 -29.99 30.52
N LEU A 62 33.55 -29.01 31.38
CA LEU A 62 32.52 -28.09 31.86
C LEU A 62 32.72 -26.70 31.23
N GLN A 63 31.68 -26.16 30.61
CA GLN A 63 31.73 -24.83 30.00
C GLN A 63 30.99 -23.83 30.91
N VAL A 64 31.72 -22.84 31.42
CA VAL A 64 31.13 -21.73 32.19
C VAL A 64 31.38 -20.45 31.42
N GLU A 65 30.30 -19.77 31.04
CA GLU A 65 30.40 -18.43 30.47
C GLU A 65 30.47 -17.40 31.60
N VAL A 66 31.61 -16.73 31.71
CA VAL A 66 31.81 -15.63 32.66
C VAL A 66 32.22 -14.40 31.86
N ARG A 67 31.41 -13.34 31.91
CA ARG A 67 31.68 -12.02 31.30
C ARG A 67 32.24 -12.11 29.86
N ARG A 68 31.39 -12.54 28.92
CA ARG A 68 31.68 -12.66 27.46
C ARG A 68 32.82 -13.62 27.08
N GLN A 69 33.30 -14.46 28.00
CA GLN A 69 34.30 -15.50 27.70
C GLN A 69 33.80 -16.87 28.14
N THR A 70 33.96 -17.87 27.27
CA THR A 70 33.66 -19.28 27.59
C THR A 70 34.88 -19.90 28.27
N LEU A 71 34.81 -20.09 29.58
CA LEU A 71 35.82 -20.82 30.33
C LEU A 71 35.56 -22.32 30.18
N VAL A 72 36.54 -23.03 29.62
CA VAL A 72 36.53 -24.49 29.51
C VAL A 72 37.28 -25.06 30.70
N ILE A 73 36.56 -25.72 31.61
CA ILE A 73 37.11 -26.33 32.81
C ILE A 73 37.24 -27.84 32.55
N SER A 74 38.47 -28.33 32.46
CA SER A 74 38.80 -29.77 32.49
C SER A 74 39.20 -30.17 33.90
N MET A 75 39.07 -31.46 34.24
CA MET A 75 39.46 -32.01 35.55
C MET A 75 40.67 -32.95 35.44
N THR A 76 41.55 -32.70 34.46
CA THR A 76 42.66 -33.60 34.08
C THR A 76 43.82 -33.60 35.08
N GLU A 77 43.96 -32.54 35.86
CA GLU A 77 45.05 -32.37 36.83
C GLU A 77 44.85 -33.26 38.06
N VAL A 78 43.60 -33.60 38.41
CA VAL A 78 43.25 -34.50 39.53
C VAL A 78 43.80 -35.92 39.29
N PRO A 79 43.46 -36.63 38.20
CA PRO A 79 44.02 -37.94 37.92
C PRO A 79 45.53 -37.88 37.64
N LEU A 80 46.04 -36.79 37.07
CA LEU A 80 47.49 -36.60 36.89
C LEU A 80 48.25 -36.55 38.21
N LEU A 81 47.76 -35.79 39.18
CA LEU A 81 48.37 -35.69 40.50
C LEU A 81 48.41 -37.05 41.21
N LEU A 82 47.29 -37.77 41.18
CA LEU A 82 47.19 -39.10 41.78
C LEU A 82 48.09 -40.10 41.05
N ALA A 83 48.11 -40.07 39.72
CA ALA A 83 48.95 -40.96 38.92
C ALA A 83 50.45 -40.69 39.12
N LEU A 84 50.87 -39.44 39.35
CA LEU A 84 52.26 -39.10 39.70
C LEU A 84 52.71 -39.72 41.03
N TYR A 85 51.78 -39.89 41.97
CA TYR A 85 52.06 -40.53 43.26
C TYR A 85 52.13 -42.06 43.15
N TYR A 86 51.25 -42.66 42.35
CA TYR A 86 51.05 -44.11 42.32
C TYR A 86 51.66 -44.88 41.15
N LEU A 87 51.94 -44.23 40.01
CA LEU A 87 52.47 -44.90 38.80
C LEU A 87 53.96 -44.63 38.60
N SER A 88 54.63 -45.57 37.92
CA SER A 88 55.98 -45.35 37.41
C SER A 88 55.98 -44.31 36.27
N PRO A 89 57.12 -43.63 36.03
CA PRO A 89 57.21 -42.61 34.97
C PRO A 89 56.75 -43.10 33.60
N VAL A 90 57.13 -44.32 33.21
CA VAL A 90 56.74 -44.89 31.91
C VAL A 90 55.24 -45.18 31.86
N LEU A 91 54.67 -45.79 32.90
CA LEU A 91 53.23 -46.08 32.94
C LEU A 91 52.39 -44.80 32.93
N LEU A 92 52.82 -43.77 33.66
CA LEU A 92 52.15 -42.47 33.68
C LEU A 92 52.06 -41.86 32.28
N VAL A 93 53.20 -41.74 31.60
CA VAL A 93 53.26 -41.12 30.27
C VAL A 93 52.47 -41.95 29.25
N LEU A 94 52.55 -43.28 29.33
CA LEU A 94 51.76 -44.18 28.49
C LEU A 94 50.25 -43.99 28.71
N VAL A 95 49.78 -43.98 29.96
CA VAL A 95 48.36 -43.81 30.29
C VAL A 95 47.84 -42.46 29.79
N VAL A 96 48.59 -41.37 30.02
CA VAL A 96 48.23 -40.03 29.55
C VAL A 96 48.17 -39.95 28.02
N ALA A 97 49.16 -40.52 27.33
CA ALA A 97 49.22 -40.53 25.87
C ALA A 97 48.07 -41.33 25.26
N VAL A 98 47.79 -42.54 25.78
CA VAL A 98 46.72 -43.41 25.30
C VAL A 98 45.33 -42.83 25.59
N ALA A 99 45.11 -42.29 26.79
CA ALA A 99 43.85 -41.61 27.13
C ALA A 99 43.58 -40.44 26.17
N THR A 100 44.60 -39.61 25.94
CA THR A 100 44.50 -38.46 25.04
C THR A 100 44.23 -38.92 23.61
N LEU A 101 44.96 -39.93 23.12
CA LEU A 101 44.73 -40.49 21.79
C LEU A 101 43.31 -41.02 21.63
N ALA A 102 42.81 -41.81 22.60
CA ALA A 102 41.47 -42.39 22.56
C ALA A 102 40.39 -41.30 22.54
N VAL A 103 40.49 -40.31 23.43
CA VAL A 103 39.49 -39.23 23.53
C VAL A 103 39.54 -38.32 22.31
N ARG A 104 40.73 -37.94 21.81
CA ARG A 104 40.85 -37.08 20.61
C ARG A 104 40.40 -37.80 19.34
N SER A 105 40.61 -39.11 19.25
CA SER A 105 40.10 -39.94 18.15
C SER A 105 38.58 -40.05 18.20
N TYR A 106 38.01 -40.28 19.39
CA TYR A 106 36.55 -40.28 19.60
C TYR A 106 35.91 -38.92 19.25
N GLN A 107 36.60 -37.82 19.56
CA GLN A 107 36.20 -36.45 19.20
C GLN A 107 36.44 -36.11 17.71
N ARG A 108 37.02 -37.03 16.92
CA ARG A 108 37.32 -36.87 15.48
C ARG A 108 38.11 -35.59 15.15
N GLN A 109 39.10 -35.25 16.00
CA GLN A 109 39.99 -34.11 15.74
C GLN A 109 40.88 -34.34 14.51
N SER A 110 41.33 -33.26 13.86
CA SER A 110 42.28 -33.37 12.74
C SER A 110 43.56 -34.09 13.17
N VAL A 111 44.15 -34.84 12.25
CA VAL A 111 45.34 -35.68 12.52
C VAL A 111 46.46 -34.87 13.17
N VAL A 112 46.68 -33.64 12.68
CA VAL A 112 47.71 -32.73 13.19
C VAL A 112 47.43 -32.31 14.63
N LYS A 113 46.19 -31.91 14.93
CA LYS A 113 45.80 -31.43 16.27
C LYS A 113 45.78 -32.56 17.29
N LEU A 114 45.39 -33.76 16.85
CA LEU A 114 45.41 -34.98 17.64
C LEU A 114 46.83 -35.31 18.10
N TRP A 115 47.79 -35.40 17.18
CA TRP A 115 49.18 -35.75 17.54
C TRP A 115 49.87 -34.64 18.34
N PHE A 116 49.59 -33.38 18.03
CA PHE A 116 50.05 -32.26 18.84
C PHE A 116 49.59 -32.36 20.30
N ASN A 117 48.29 -32.63 20.52
CA ASN A 117 47.74 -32.77 21.87
C ASN A 117 48.33 -33.97 22.61
N VAL A 118 48.51 -35.11 21.94
CA VAL A 118 49.15 -36.30 22.51
C VAL A 118 50.59 -35.99 22.92
N ALA A 119 51.37 -35.36 22.03
CA ALA A 119 52.77 -35.01 22.29
C ALA A 119 52.91 -34.00 23.43
N SER A 120 52.07 -32.95 23.45
CA SER A 120 52.09 -31.93 24.49
C SER A 120 51.74 -32.50 25.87
N GLN A 121 50.71 -33.34 25.97
CA GLN A 121 50.30 -33.94 27.24
C GLN A 121 51.33 -34.97 27.73
N ALA A 122 51.91 -35.77 26.83
CA ALA A 122 52.97 -36.70 27.15
C ALA A 122 54.24 -35.99 27.65
N ALA A 123 54.62 -34.88 27.01
CA ALA A 123 55.76 -34.06 27.43
C ALA A 123 55.55 -33.43 28.82
N GLY A 124 54.34 -32.91 29.07
CA GLY A 124 53.97 -32.37 30.38
C GLY A 124 54.02 -33.43 31.49
N ALA A 125 53.46 -34.61 31.23
CA ALA A 125 53.50 -35.73 32.17
C ALA A 125 54.94 -36.24 32.42
N ALA A 126 55.77 -36.30 31.38
CA ALA A 126 57.17 -36.71 31.51
C ALA A 126 57.97 -35.71 32.37
N LEU A 127 57.83 -34.40 32.14
CA LEU A 127 58.46 -33.36 32.96
C LEU A 127 57.96 -33.40 34.41
N ALA A 128 56.66 -33.56 34.61
CA ALA A 128 56.07 -33.69 35.94
C ALA A 128 56.65 -34.90 36.69
N SER A 129 56.81 -36.04 36.00
CA SER A 129 57.41 -37.24 36.59
C SER A 129 58.85 -37.00 37.02
N MET A 130 59.64 -36.27 36.22
CA MET A 130 61.01 -35.90 36.58
C MET A 130 61.08 -34.99 37.81
N ILE A 131 60.19 -34.01 37.93
CA ILE A 131 60.14 -33.14 39.12
C ILE A 131 59.85 -33.95 40.38
N VAL A 132 58.93 -34.92 40.28
CA VAL A 132 58.64 -35.84 41.40
C VAL A 132 59.86 -36.67 41.77
N ARG A 133 60.63 -37.16 40.79
CA ARG A 133 61.81 -38.00 41.05
C ARG A 133 63.00 -37.21 41.61
N ALA A 134 63.20 -35.98 41.16
CA ALA A 134 64.23 -35.10 41.70
C ALA A 134 63.93 -34.63 43.14
N GLY A 135 62.67 -34.80 43.60
CA GLY A 135 62.23 -34.45 44.94
C GLY A 135 62.52 -35.52 46.01
N PRO A 136 62.28 -35.21 47.29
CA PRO A 136 62.35 -36.20 48.36
C PRO A 136 61.32 -37.33 48.17
N PRO A 137 61.53 -38.51 48.80
CA PRO A 137 60.57 -39.61 48.76
C PRO A 137 59.18 -39.18 49.17
N LEU A 138 58.17 -39.56 48.38
CA LEU A 138 56.80 -39.13 48.60
C LEU A 138 56.14 -39.94 49.72
N ASP A 139 55.91 -39.29 50.86
CA ASP A 139 55.00 -39.78 51.90
C ASP A 139 53.70 -38.95 51.81
N GLY A 140 52.59 -39.59 51.45
CA GLY A 140 51.34 -38.96 50.97
C GLY A 140 50.68 -37.96 51.94
N THR A 141 51.18 -37.88 53.18
CA THR A 141 50.64 -37.04 54.26
C THR A 141 51.52 -35.83 54.60
N THR A 142 52.71 -35.69 53.98
CA THR A 142 53.66 -34.63 54.31
C THR A 142 53.52 -33.40 53.42
N ALA A 143 53.78 -32.21 53.99
CA ALA A 143 53.75 -30.95 53.25
C ALA A 143 54.78 -30.90 52.10
N THR A 144 55.91 -31.59 52.24
CA THR A 144 56.93 -31.72 51.19
C THR A 144 56.40 -32.49 49.99
N THR A 145 55.67 -33.59 50.19
CA THR A 145 55.01 -34.34 49.11
C THR A 145 54.00 -33.48 48.38
N TRP A 146 53.20 -32.68 49.11
CA TRP A 146 52.20 -31.82 48.49
C TRP A 146 52.81 -30.73 47.62
N LEU A 147 53.91 -30.11 48.09
CA LEU A 147 54.64 -29.09 47.33
C LEU A 147 55.26 -29.67 46.06
N VAL A 148 55.88 -30.85 46.14
CA VAL A 148 56.49 -31.53 44.98
C VAL A 148 55.44 -31.91 43.95
N LEU A 149 54.32 -32.51 44.37
CA LEU A 149 53.22 -32.87 43.46
C LEU A 149 52.55 -31.64 42.84
N ALA A 150 52.33 -30.57 43.61
CA ALA A 150 51.79 -29.32 43.08
C ALA A 150 52.73 -28.67 42.06
N ALA A 151 54.04 -28.66 42.33
CA ALA A 151 55.05 -28.17 41.38
C ALA A 151 55.09 -29.00 40.09
N ALA A 152 54.99 -30.32 40.20
CA ALA A 152 54.97 -31.24 39.06
C ALA A 152 53.73 -31.02 38.16
N VAL A 153 52.53 -30.92 38.74
CA VAL A 153 51.30 -30.64 38.00
C VAL A 153 51.35 -29.26 37.35
N CYS A 154 51.84 -28.24 38.08
CA CYS A 154 52.03 -26.89 37.54
C CYS A 154 52.98 -26.87 36.34
N ALA A 155 54.09 -27.61 36.40
CA ALA A 155 55.01 -27.73 35.28
C ALA A 155 54.35 -28.39 34.04
N SER A 156 53.54 -29.43 34.24
CA SER A 156 52.77 -30.05 33.15
C SER A 156 51.78 -29.06 32.51
N ALA A 157 51.08 -28.26 33.32
CA ALA A 157 50.17 -27.23 32.84
C ALA A 157 50.91 -26.15 32.04
N LEU A 158 52.08 -25.71 32.52
CA LEU A 158 52.93 -24.74 31.82
C LEU A 158 53.44 -25.28 30.49
N VAL A 159 53.87 -26.54 30.40
CA VAL A 159 54.27 -27.16 29.13
C VAL A 159 53.13 -27.11 28.11
N THR A 160 51.92 -27.49 28.52
CA THR A 160 50.75 -27.49 27.64
C THR A 160 50.38 -26.08 27.19
N LEU A 161 50.41 -25.12 28.12
CA LEU A 161 50.13 -23.72 27.83
C LEU A 161 51.18 -23.13 26.87
N SER A 162 52.47 -23.33 27.14
CA SER A 162 53.56 -22.89 26.28
C SER A 162 53.49 -23.51 24.89
N ALA A 163 53.11 -24.79 24.77
CA ALA A 163 52.92 -25.45 23.49
C ALA A 163 51.78 -24.80 22.68
N VAL A 164 50.61 -24.59 23.29
CA VAL A 164 49.45 -23.96 22.63
C VAL A 164 49.79 -22.53 22.19
N ILE A 165 50.44 -21.76 23.06
CA ILE A 165 50.86 -20.39 22.77
C ILE A 165 51.91 -20.37 21.64
N GLY A 166 52.83 -21.33 21.63
CA GLY A 166 53.79 -21.49 20.53
C GLY A 166 53.10 -21.70 19.19
N VAL A 167 52.05 -22.53 19.13
CA VAL A 167 51.26 -22.73 17.91
C VAL A 167 50.56 -21.43 17.50
N VAL A 168 49.94 -20.73 18.45
CA VAL A 168 49.26 -19.45 18.18
C VAL A 168 50.25 -18.41 17.64
N ALA A 169 51.42 -18.27 18.25
CA ALA A 169 52.46 -17.35 17.79
C ALA A 169 53.00 -17.70 16.39
N LEU A 170 53.16 -19.00 16.06
CA LEU A 170 53.58 -19.45 14.73
C LEU A 170 52.54 -19.22 13.63
N VAL A 171 51.25 -19.13 14.00
CA VAL A 171 50.13 -18.95 13.06
C VAL A 171 49.75 -17.47 12.92
N GLN A 172 49.65 -16.75 14.04
CA GLN A 172 49.14 -15.38 14.10
C GLN A 172 50.25 -14.30 14.14
N GLY A 173 51.52 -14.69 14.32
CA GLY A 173 52.64 -13.75 14.44
C GLY A 173 52.86 -13.28 15.88
N ASN A 174 53.29 -12.02 16.06
CA ASN A 174 53.73 -11.51 17.36
C ASN A 174 52.54 -11.35 18.33
N VAL A 175 52.48 -12.22 19.36
CA VAL A 175 51.49 -12.11 20.45
C VAL A 175 52.02 -11.13 21.50
N GLN A 176 51.24 -10.10 21.85
CA GLN A 176 51.65 -9.15 22.89
C GLN A 176 51.64 -9.80 24.28
N SER A 177 52.59 -9.43 25.14
CA SER A 177 52.72 -10.02 26.50
C SER A 177 51.48 -9.84 27.39
N ARG A 178 50.62 -8.85 27.10
CA ARG A 178 49.35 -8.64 27.81
C ARG A 178 48.29 -9.66 27.40
N ASP A 179 48.25 -10.04 26.12
CA ASP A 179 47.32 -11.05 25.62
C ASP A 179 47.73 -12.44 26.10
N PHE A 180 49.05 -12.68 26.22
CA PHE A 180 49.60 -13.87 26.89
C PHE A 180 49.05 -14.04 28.31
N ALA A 181 49.16 -13.01 29.15
CA ALA A 181 48.69 -13.08 30.54
C ALA A 181 47.18 -13.32 30.63
N ARG A 182 46.40 -12.73 29.72
CA ARG A 182 44.94 -12.92 29.64
C ARG A 182 44.55 -14.33 29.18
N MET A 183 45.29 -14.93 28.27
CA MET A 183 45.06 -16.31 27.81
C MET A 183 45.48 -17.35 28.88
N ALA A 184 46.57 -17.08 29.60
CA ALA A 184 47.15 -17.99 30.58
C ALA A 184 46.38 -18.02 31.92
N ALA A 185 45.94 -16.85 32.41
CA ALA A 185 45.44 -16.71 33.77
C ALA A 185 44.26 -17.65 34.10
N PRO A 186 43.20 -17.76 33.28
CA PRO A 186 42.07 -18.64 33.62
C PRO A 186 42.46 -20.12 33.68
N GLY A 187 43.31 -20.57 32.76
CA GLY A 187 43.80 -21.95 32.72
C GLY A 187 44.65 -22.30 33.94
N LEU A 188 45.55 -21.40 34.34
CA LEU A 188 46.39 -21.61 35.54
C LEU A 188 45.57 -21.56 36.84
N THR A 189 44.55 -20.70 36.93
CA THR A 189 43.65 -20.67 38.09
C THR A 189 42.86 -21.98 38.21
N VAL A 190 42.30 -22.49 37.11
CA VAL A 190 41.60 -23.78 37.09
C VAL A 190 42.54 -24.92 37.46
N SER A 191 43.74 -24.95 36.87
CA SER A 191 44.77 -25.95 37.19
C SER A 191 45.15 -25.93 38.67
N GLY A 192 45.29 -24.74 39.27
CA GLY A 192 45.58 -24.59 40.70
C GLY A 192 44.47 -25.15 41.58
N PHE A 193 43.22 -24.86 41.27
CA PHE A 193 42.07 -25.39 41.99
C PHE A 193 41.98 -26.93 41.90
N ASN A 194 42.17 -27.48 40.70
CA ASN A 194 42.18 -28.93 40.49
C ASN A 194 43.35 -29.61 41.20
N THR A 195 44.50 -28.95 41.29
CA THR A 195 45.65 -29.45 42.05
C THR A 195 45.30 -29.56 43.55
N ILE A 196 44.64 -28.54 44.11
CA ILE A 196 44.17 -28.57 45.50
C ILE A 196 43.16 -29.71 45.71
N ILE A 197 42.20 -29.88 44.80
CA ILE A 197 41.25 -31.00 44.85
C ILE A 197 41.99 -32.33 44.81
N GLY A 198 42.94 -32.48 43.88
CA GLY A 198 43.75 -33.70 43.75
C GLY A 198 44.52 -34.02 45.03
N LEU A 199 45.10 -33.03 45.69
CA LEU A 199 45.77 -33.19 46.99
C LEU A 199 44.80 -33.61 48.09
N VAL A 200 43.61 -33.00 48.16
CA VAL A 200 42.57 -33.40 49.13
C VAL A 200 42.15 -34.84 48.91
N VAL A 201 41.93 -35.24 47.65
CA VAL A 201 41.61 -36.63 47.28
C VAL A 201 42.75 -37.56 47.67
N LEU A 202 44.01 -37.19 47.41
CA LEU A 202 45.17 -37.99 47.80
C LEU A 202 45.23 -38.21 49.31
N VAL A 203 45.07 -37.15 50.10
CA VAL A 203 45.06 -37.22 51.57
C VAL A 203 43.91 -38.10 52.06
N MET A 204 42.71 -37.98 51.47
CA MET A 204 41.58 -38.84 51.81
C MET A 204 41.88 -40.31 51.52
N LEU A 205 42.45 -40.63 50.36
CA LEU A 205 42.78 -42.01 49.98
C LEU A 205 43.76 -42.69 50.95
N GLN A 206 44.63 -41.91 51.60
CA GLN A 206 45.61 -42.41 52.58
C GLN A 206 45.03 -42.72 53.97
N GLN A 207 43.85 -42.20 54.30
CA GLN A 207 43.25 -42.38 55.64
C GLN A 207 42.54 -43.73 55.84
N GLY A 208 42.11 -44.41 54.75
CA GLY A 208 41.45 -45.71 54.80
C GLY A 208 40.20 -45.82 53.93
N PRO A 209 39.55 -47.00 53.83
CA PRO A 209 38.49 -47.25 52.85
C PRO A 209 37.20 -46.44 53.10
N TRP A 210 36.91 -46.04 54.34
CA TRP A 210 35.72 -45.24 54.67
C TRP A 210 35.78 -43.80 54.14
N SER A 211 36.97 -43.26 53.88
CA SER A 211 37.11 -41.94 53.26
C SER A 211 36.59 -41.94 51.81
N LEU A 212 36.58 -43.09 51.13
CA LEU A 212 35.99 -43.24 49.80
C LEU A 212 34.48 -42.98 49.79
N VAL A 213 33.78 -43.35 50.87
CA VAL A 213 32.34 -43.08 51.02
C VAL A 213 32.08 -41.59 51.16
N LEU A 214 32.90 -40.90 51.96
CA LEU A 214 32.82 -39.43 52.09
C LEU A 214 33.15 -38.73 50.78
N LEU A 215 34.18 -39.19 50.07
CA LEU A 215 34.54 -38.67 48.76
C LEU A 215 33.41 -38.86 47.74
N ALA A 216 32.78 -40.05 47.71
CA ALA A 216 31.63 -40.32 46.85
C ALA A 216 30.43 -39.42 47.18
N ALA A 217 30.16 -39.16 48.46
CA ALA A 217 29.10 -38.26 48.91
C ALA A 217 29.34 -36.81 48.47
N VAL A 218 30.59 -36.31 48.57
CA VAL A 218 30.97 -34.97 48.11
C VAL A 218 30.83 -34.85 46.59
N ILE A 219 31.30 -35.85 45.83
CA ILE A 219 31.16 -35.89 44.37
C ILE A 219 29.67 -35.87 43.98
N LEU A 220 28.84 -36.69 44.63
CA LEU A 220 27.40 -36.74 44.36
C LEU A 220 26.72 -35.41 44.69
N PHE A 221 27.05 -34.79 45.82
CA PHE A 221 26.53 -33.49 46.22
C PHE A 221 26.85 -32.41 45.18
N PHE A 222 28.11 -32.29 44.76
CA PHE A 222 28.50 -31.33 43.72
C PHE A 222 27.86 -31.65 42.36
N ALA A 223 27.66 -32.92 42.02
CA ALA A 223 26.95 -33.31 40.80
C ALA A 223 25.48 -32.84 40.82
N VAL A 224 24.78 -32.99 41.94
CA VAL A 224 23.38 -32.54 42.10
C VAL A 224 23.29 -31.02 42.08
N VAL A 225 24.17 -30.32 42.82
CA VAL A 225 24.23 -28.86 42.81
C VAL A 225 24.52 -28.33 41.41
N TYR A 226 25.45 -28.96 40.68
CA TYR A 226 25.75 -28.60 39.31
C TYR A 226 24.55 -28.80 38.39
N GLN A 227 23.86 -29.95 38.46
CA GLN A 227 22.66 -30.19 37.65
C GLN A 227 21.56 -29.16 37.94
N SER A 228 21.39 -28.76 39.20
CA SER A 228 20.44 -27.72 39.62
C SER A 228 20.84 -26.34 39.07
N TYR A 229 22.11 -25.97 39.23
CA TYR A 229 22.64 -24.69 38.73
C TYR A 229 22.60 -24.60 37.20
N ALA A 230 22.93 -25.69 36.49
CA ALA A 230 22.87 -25.75 35.03
C ALA A 230 21.44 -25.55 34.50
N ARG A 231 20.42 -26.10 35.18
CA ARG A 231 19.00 -25.84 34.86
C ARG A 231 18.63 -24.38 35.12
N SER A 232 19.13 -23.78 36.20
CA SER A 232 18.84 -22.39 36.54
C SER A 232 19.49 -21.39 35.57
N LEU A 233 20.74 -21.64 35.14
CA LEU A 233 21.44 -20.81 34.16
C LEU A 233 20.75 -20.80 32.78
N GLN A 234 20.14 -21.92 32.36
CA GLN A 234 19.35 -21.96 31.13
C GLN A 234 18.14 -21.01 31.18
N HIS A 235 17.54 -20.80 32.36
CA HIS A 235 16.40 -19.90 32.52
C HIS A 235 16.82 -18.42 32.49
N SER A 236 17.97 -18.07 33.09
CA SER A 236 18.45 -16.68 33.14
C SER A 236 19.07 -16.16 31.84
N ARG A 237 19.60 -17.04 30.96
CA ARG A 237 20.18 -16.62 29.66
C ARG A 237 19.12 -16.03 28.72
N SER A 238 17.93 -16.65 28.65
CA SER A 238 16.84 -16.16 27.79
C SER A 238 16.39 -14.74 28.16
N LEU A 239 16.44 -14.34 29.43
CA LEU A 239 16.02 -13.00 29.87
C LEU A 239 17.05 -11.90 29.55
N ASN A 240 18.34 -12.16 29.75
CA ASN A 240 19.39 -11.17 29.44
C ASN A 240 19.61 -11.00 27.93
N GLU A 241 19.50 -12.08 27.16
CA GLU A 241 19.62 -12.05 25.70
C GLU A 241 18.43 -11.29 25.06
N MET A 242 17.22 -11.42 25.62
CA MET A 242 16.05 -10.61 25.23
C MET A 242 16.23 -9.13 25.56
N TYR A 243 16.78 -8.80 26.73
CA TYR A 243 17.00 -7.41 27.13
C TYR A 243 18.02 -6.71 26.21
N ASP A 244 19.12 -7.39 25.88
CA ASP A 244 20.14 -6.86 24.97
C ASP A 244 19.62 -6.68 23.54
N LEU A 245 18.73 -7.57 23.05
CA LEU A 245 18.13 -7.48 21.71
C LEU A 245 17.10 -6.33 21.63
N THR A 246 16.25 -6.18 22.66
CA THR A 246 15.29 -5.06 22.73
C THR A 246 15.99 -3.71 22.87
N ARG A 247 17.10 -3.63 23.61
CA ARG A 247 17.87 -2.40 23.81
C ARG A 247 18.67 -2.00 22.57
N ALA A 248 19.24 -2.97 21.84
CA ALA A 248 19.92 -2.70 20.56
C ALA A 248 18.96 -2.15 19.49
N ILE A 249 17.70 -2.60 19.47
CA ILE A 249 16.66 -2.05 18.59
C ILE A 249 16.28 -0.62 19.01
N ALA A 250 16.30 -0.30 20.31
CA ALA A 250 15.93 1.01 20.83
C ALA A 250 17.01 2.11 20.65
N ASP A 251 18.30 1.75 20.64
CA ASP A 251 19.42 2.71 20.58
C ASP A 251 19.88 3.07 19.15
N THR A 252 19.20 2.61 18.08
CA THR A 252 19.63 2.82 16.68
C THR A 252 18.90 4.00 16.00
N PRO A 253 19.60 5.02 15.45
CA PRO A 253 18.99 6.14 14.71
C PRO A 253 18.31 5.69 13.40
N HIS A 254 17.25 6.39 13.00
CA HIS A 254 16.30 6.04 11.93
C HIS A 254 16.81 6.08 10.47
N ASP A 255 18.12 6.02 10.22
CA ASP A 255 18.66 5.95 8.85
C ASP A 255 19.02 4.50 8.51
N GLY A 256 18.04 3.80 7.95
CA GLY A 256 18.09 2.49 7.28
C GLY A 256 19.20 1.51 7.67
N THR A 257 19.02 0.69 8.71
CA THR A 257 19.84 -0.54 8.95
C THR A 257 19.27 -1.48 10.03
N LEU A 258 17.99 -1.42 10.39
CA LEU A 258 17.45 -2.30 11.45
C LEU A 258 17.66 -3.80 11.15
N ALA A 259 17.49 -4.22 9.90
CA ALA A 259 17.76 -5.60 9.47
C ALA A 259 19.24 -5.96 9.51
N ASP A 260 20.15 -5.01 9.24
CA ASP A 260 21.59 -5.22 9.24
C ASP A 260 22.12 -5.38 10.67
N VAL A 261 21.73 -4.49 11.57
CA VAL A 261 22.05 -4.58 13.00
C VAL A 261 21.46 -5.86 13.60
N PHE A 262 20.21 -6.19 13.27
CA PHE A 262 19.56 -7.41 13.74
C PHE A 262 20.28 -8.67 13.25
N LEU A 263 20.49 -8.83 11.94
CA LEU A 263 21.13 -10.02 11.37
C LEU A 263 22.59 -10.14 11.79
N GLY A 264 23.32 -9.03 11.83
CA GLY A 264 24.68 -8.97 12.37
C GLY A 264 24.74 -9.48 13.81
N ARG A 265 23.74 -9.13 14.63
CA ARG A 265 23.66 -9.58 16.02
C ARG A 265 23.27 -11.04 16.18
N VAL A 266 22.30 -11.53 15.40
CA VAL A 266 21.92 -12.95 15.35
C VAL A 266 23.13 -13.80 14.97
N ARG A 267 23.89 -13.38 13.95
CA ARG A 267 25.14 -14.00 13.54
C ARG A 267 26.16 -14.06 14.68
N GLU A 268 26.39 -12.95 15.38
CA GLU A 268 27.32 -12.89 16.53
C GLU A 268 26.89 -13.79 17.69
N MET A 269 25.61 -13.76 18.07
CA MET A 269 25.07 -14.55 19.18
C MET A 269 25.19 -16.05 18.91
N LEU A 270 24.86 -16.49 17.69
CA LEU A 270 24.92 -17.90 17.31
C LEU A 270 26.31 -18.32 16.80
N GLN A 271 27.28 -17.41 16.80
CA GLN A 271 28.64 -17.61 16.27
C GLN A 271 28.60 -18.24 14.87
N ALA A 272 27.78 -17.70 13.99
CA ALA A 272 27.57 -18.19 12.62
C ALA A 272 28.40 -17.36 11.62
N GLU A 273 28.73 -17.96 10.48
CA GLU A 273 29.35 -17.28 9.34
C GLU A 273 28.31 -16.42 8.61
N TYR A 274 27.07 -16.91 8.57
CA TYR A 274 25.92 -16.27 7.92
C TYR A 274 24.71 -16.25 8.84
N ALA A 275 23.97 -15.13 8.82
CA ALA A 275 22.58 -15.06 9.28
C ALA A 275 21.74 -14.40 8.19
N THR A 276 20.63 -15.01 7.81
CA THR A 276 19.82 -14.59 6.67
C THR A 276 18.35 -14.51 7.05
N LEU A 277 17.71 -13.42 6.66
CA LEU A 277 16.27 -13.23 6.71
C LEU A 277 15.73 -13.38 5.28
N TRP A 278 14.78 -14.28 5.11
CA TRP A 278 14.07 -14.46 3.85
C TRP A 278 12.58 -14.27 4.05
N VAL A 279 11.97 -13.50 3.17
CA VAL A 279 10.54 -13.22 3.17
C VAL A 279 10.07 -13.32 1.70
N PRO A 280 9.19 -14.27 1.36
CA PRO A 280 8.72 -14.44 -0.01
C PRO A 280 7.87 -13.24 -0.47
N ALA A 281 7.76 -13.09 -1.79
CA ALA A 281 6.91 -12.08 -2.40
C ALA A 281 5.44 -12.29 -2.00
N ALA A 282 4.76 -11.22 -1.58
CA ALA A 282 3.37 -11.26 -1.15
C ALA A 282 2.62 -10.04 -1.69
N GLY A 283 1.83 -10.26 -2.74
CA GLY A 283 1.08 -9.21 -3.43
C GLY A 283 2.01 -8.14 -4.00
N ARG A 284 1.99 -6.95 -3.41
CA ARG A 284 2.81 -5.79 -3.81
C ARG A 284 4.23 -5.76 -3.24
N HIS A 285 4.51 -6.60 -2.24
CA HIS A 285 5.82 -6.62 -1.58
C HIS A 285 6.74 -7.61 -2.31
N PRO A 286 7.90 -7.15 -2.83
CA PRO A 286 8.85 -8.04 -3.50
C PRO A 286 9.44 -9.03 -2.49
N GLU A 287 10.04 -10.10 -3.03
CA GLU A 287 10.85 -11.00 -2.22
C GLU A 287 11.99 -10.22 -1.56
N VAL A 288 12.22 -10.49 -0.28
CA VAL A 288 13.31 -9.90 0.50
C VAL A 288 14.21 -11.03 0.96
N LEU A 289 15.47 -10.99 0.53
CA LEU A 289 16.52 -11.89 0.98
C LEU A 289 17.70 -11.05 1.45
N LEU A 290 17.96 -11.08 2.76
CA LEU A 290 18.98 -10.25 3.40
C LEU A 290 19.89 -11.12 4.24
N SER A 291 21.19 -11.08 3.96
CA SER A 291 22.19 -11.94 4.62
C SER A 291 23.33 -11.13 5.19
N ALA A 292 23.59 -11.28 6.49
CA ALA A 292 24.79 -10.77 7.15
C ALA A 292 25.87 -11.85 7.13
N LYS A 293 27.09 -11.50 6.68
CA LYS A 293 28.24 -12.40 6.55
C LYS A 293 29.42 -11.94 7.39
N VAL A 294 30.18 -12.86 8.02
CA VAL A 294 31.45 -12.56 8.71
C VAL A 294 32.41 -11.76 7.81
N ASP A 295 33.06 -10.75 8.39
CA ASP A 295 34.00 -9.82 7.74
C ASP A 295 33.42 -8.95 6.60
N TYR A 296 32.09 -8.88 6.48
CA TYR A 296 31.40 -8.00 5.55
C TYR A 296 30.52 -7.00 6.32
N THR A 297 30.57 -5.72 5.91
CA THR A 297 29.90 -4.62 6.62
C THR A 297 28.52 -4.26 6.08
N ALA A 298 28.06 -4.92 5.00
CA ALA A 298 26.75 -4.68 4.40
C ALA A 298 25.96 -5.98 4.22
N LEU A 299 24.63 -5.87 4.10
CA LEU A 299 23.77 -7.01 3.77
C LEU A 299 23.99 -7.47 2.33
N LEU A 300 23.95 -8.79 2.14
CA LEU A 300 24.06 -9.47 0.86
C LEU A 300 22.73 -10.13 0.48
N ASP A 301 22.41 -10.12 -0.81
CA ASP A 301 21.26 -10.84 -1.39
C ASP A 301 21.63 -12.31 -1.74
N VAL A 302 22.47 -12.93 -0.90
CA VAL A 302 22.96 -14.30 -1.11
C VAL A 302 22.96 -15.05 0.20
N ALA A 303 22.22 -16.15 0.24
CA ALA A 303 22.20 -17.08 1.36
C ALA A 303 23.26 -18.18 1.22
N ALA A 304 23.86 -18.59 2.33
CA ALA A 304 24.69 -19.80 2.38
C ALA A 304 23.85 -21.08 2.45
N THR A 305 22.60 -20.98 2.90
CA THR A 305 21.70 -22.12 3.04
C THR A 305 21.04 -22.48 1.70
N PRO A 306 21.01 -23.76 1.31
CA PRO A 306 20.24 -24.24 0.15
C PRO A 306 18.77 -23.81 0.18
N ALA A 307 18.23 -23.38 -0.97
CA ALA A 307 16.83 -22.98 -1.10
C ALA A 307 15.84 -24.10 -0.74
N ALA A 308 16.21 -25.37 -0.97
CA ALA A 308 15.36 -26.53 -0.65
C ALA A 308 15.08 -26.66 0.86
N LEU A 309 16.09 -26.39 1.71
CA LEU A 309 15.92 -26.40 3.16
C LEU A 309 14.98 -25.29 3.63
N ARG A 310 15.08 -24.12 2.99
CA ARG A 310 14.24 -22.97 3.27
C ARG A 310 12.80 -23.20 2.85
N GLN A 311 12.59 -23.69 1.64
CA GLN A 311 11.27 -23.99 1.12
C GLN A 311 10.59 -25.07 1.98
N ARG A 312 11.34 -26.10 2.39
CA ARG A 312 10.81 -27.12 3.29
C ARG A 312 10.36 -26.54 4.63
N ALA A 313 11.18 -25.69 5.28
CA ALA A 313 10.81 -25.04 6.53
C ALA A 313 9.60 -24.11 6.39
N PHE A 314 9.47 -23.44 5.24
CA PHE A 314 8.35 -22.57 4.92
C PHE A 314 7.05 -23.37 4.72
N ASP A 315 7.09 -24.43 3.91
CA ASP A 315 5.93 -25.23 3.54
C ASP A 315 5.41 -26.08 4.70
N THR A 316 6.31 -26.67 5.51
CA THR A 316 5.91 -27.47 6.68
C THR A 316 5.64 -26.61 7.92
N GLY A 317 6.21 -25.41 7.97
CA GLY A 317 6.26 -24.58 9.18
C GLY A 317 7.14 -25.18 10.29
N GLU A 318 7.90 -26.24 10.04
CA GLU A 318 8.77 -26.85 11.04
C GLU A 318 10.20 -26.34 10.91
N THR A 319 10.89 -26.22 12.05
CA THR A 319 12.31 -25.87 12.08
C THR A 319 13.15 -26.97 11.44
N VAL A 320 13.98 -26.59 10.47
CA VAL A 320 14.90 -27.51 9.78
C VAL A 320 16.32 -27.24 10.26
N ALA A 321 16.87 -28.14 11.06
CA ALA A 321 18.24 -28.06 11.56
C ALA A 321 19.09 -29.20 10.98
N VAL A 322 20.17 -28.85 10.29
CA VAL A 322 21.08 -29.80 9.65
C VAL A 322 22.48 -29.58 10.20
N SER A 323 23.03 -30.62 10.83
CA SER A 323 24.40 -30.62 11.31
C SER A 323 24.98 -32.03 11.20
N ARG A 324 26.21 -32.23 11.68
CA ARG A 324 26.81 -33.57 11.71
C ARG A 324 26.07 -34.55 12.65
N ARG A 325 25.22 -34.04 13.56
CA ARG A 325 24.43 -34.82 14.52
C ARG A 325 22.92 -34.64 14.39
N LEU A 326 22.46 -33.69 13.57
CA LEU A 326 21.05 -33.32 13.39
C LEU A 326 20.66 -33.38 11.90
N GLY A 327 19.40 -33.69 11.61
CA GLY A 327 18.85 -33.77 10.25
C GLY A 327 19.14 -35.09 9.53
N ASP A 328 18.35 -35.38 8.50
CA ASP A 328 18.42 -36.62 7.71
C ASP A 328 19.59 -36.66 6.73
N GLU A 329 19.94 -37.85 6.23
CA GLU A 329 21.06 -38.06 5.31
C GLU A 329 20.92 -37.29 3.99
N ALA A 330 19.69 -37.15 3.48
CA ALA A 330 19.37 -36.34 2.31
C ALA A 330 19.66 -34.85 2.52
N LEU A 331 19.25 -34.29 3.67
CA LEU A 331 19.47 -32.88 4.00
C LEU A 331 20.96 -32.56 4.17
N ARG A 332 21.73 -33.51 4.71
CA ARG A 332 23.19 -33.37 4.81
C ARG A 332 23.88 -33.38 3.45
N ALA A 333 23.38 -34.17 2.50
CA ALA A 333 23.91 -34.20 1.14
C ALA A 333 23.72 -32.85 0.43
N GLU A 334 22.54 -32.24 0.55
CA GLU A 334 22.25 -30.91 0.00
C GLU A 334 23.14 -29.82 0.62
N LEU A 335 23.31 -29.85 1.95
CA LEU A 335 24.16 -28.89 2.65
C LEU A 335 25.64 -29.00 2.20
N SER A 336 26.12 -30.24 2.01
CA SER A 336 27.48 -30.50 1.53
C SER A 336 27.71 -30.00 0.11
N GLN A 337 26.70 -30.02 -0.76
CA GLN A 337 26.80 -29.47 -2.11
C GLN A 337 26.91 -27.94 -2.11
N ALA A 338 26.24 -27.27 -1.18
CA ALA A 338 26.33 -25.81 -0.97
C ALA A 338 27.62 -25.36 -0.25
N GLY A 339 28.50 -26.29 0.15
CA GLY A 339 29.77 -25.97 0.80
C GLY A 339 29.63 -25.45 2.24
N THR A 340 28.47 -25.62 2.86
CA THR A 340 28.19 -25.18 4.24
C THR A 340 28.20 -26.39 5.18
N LYS A 341 28.80 -26.25 6.37
CA LYS A 341 29.00 -27.37 7.29
C LYS A 341 27.80 -27.71 8.19
N ASP A 342 27.03 -26.70 8.56
CA ASP A 342 25.81 -26.80 9.36
C ASP A 342 24.90 -25.59 9.13
N ALA A 343 23.59 -25.78 9.27
CA ALA A 343 22.60 -24.70 9.16
C ALA A 343 21.37 -24.97 10.02
N ILE A 344 20.72 -23.91 10.48
CA ILE A 344 19.40 -23.95 11.10
C ILE A 344 18.50 -22.98 10.32
N VAL A 345 17.33 -23.45 9.89
CA VAL A 345 16.28 -22.63 9.28
C VAL A 345 15.04 -22.70 10.16
N VAL A 346 14.59 -21.54 10.63
CA VAL A 346 13.38 -21.41 11.45
C VAL A 346 12.32 -20.62 10.69
N PRO A 347 11.06 -21.09 10.64
CA PRO A 347 9.97 -20.35 10.05
C PRO A 347 9.52 -19.19 10.93
N LEU A 348 9.25 -18.05 10.29
CA LEU A 348 8.63 -16.88 10.92
C LEU A 348 7.11 -17.04 10.85
N ARG A 349 6.46 -17.16 12.00
CA ARG A 349 5.02 -17.43 12.09
C ARG A 349 4.24 -16.19 12.52
N ALA A 350 3.20 -15.84 11.77
CA ALA A 350 2.19 -14.86 12.15
C ALA A 350 0.84 -15.59 12.29
N GLY A 351 0.46 -15.89 13.54
CA GLY A 351 -0.69 -16.77 13.81
C GLY A 351 -0.45 -18.19 13.28
N SER A 352 -1.32 -18.66 12.38
CA SER A 352 -1.19 -19.97 11.73
C SER A 352 -0.38 -19.94 10.43
N ALA A 353 -0.08 -18.76 9.88
CA ALA A 353 0.61 -18.61 8.61
C ALA A 353 2.12 -18.42 8.79
N VAL A 354 2.91 -18.96 7.86
CA VAL A 354 4.35 -18.72 7.78
C VAL A 354 4.59 -17.55 6.83
N ILE A 355 5.24 -16.49 7.31
CA ILE A 355 5.47 -15.25 6.56
C ILE A 355 6.88 -15.14 5.99
N GLY A 356 7.79 -16.04 6.36
CA GLY A 356 9.19 -16.08 5.92
C GLY A 356 10.02 -17.07 6.74
N CYS A 357 11.34 -16.98 6.64
CA CYS A 357 12.29 -17.79 7.41
C CYS A 357 13.47 -16.95 7.91
N LEU A 358 13.97 -17.30 9.09
CA LEU A 358 15.23 -16.83 9.63
C LEU A 358 16.21 -18.01 9.68
N GLU A 359 17.37 -17.87 9.05
CA GLU A 359 18.35 -18.94 8.90
C GLU A 359 19.74 -18.50 9.36
N VAL A 360 20.50 -19.46 9.92
CA VAL A 360 21.92 -19.29 10.23
C VAL A 360 22.73 -20.45 9.67
N ALA A 361 23.93 -20.17 9.18
CA ALA A 361 24.77 -21.14 8.51
C ALA A 361 26.25 -20.96 8.85
N GLY A 362 26.96 -22.09 8.96
CA GLY A 362 28.40 -22.18 9.16
C GLY A 362 28.87 -21.69 10.53
N ARG A 363 28.81 -22.53 11.57
CA ARG A 363 29.36 -22.17 12.90
C ARG A 363 30.83 -21.71 12.79
N ILE A 364 31.30 -20.65 13.45
CA ILE A 364 32.69 -20.15 13.27
C ILE A 364 33.75 -21.12 13.84
N THR A 365 33.39 -22.02 14.76
CA THR A 365 34.33 -22.97 15.37
C THR A 365 34.34 -24.35 14.69
N ASP A 366 35.52 -24.92 14.43
CA ASP A 366 35.67 -26.22 13.76
C ASP A 366 35.33 -27.44 14.62
N ILE A 367 35.23 -27.25 15.94
CA ILE A 367 35.05 -28.34 16.91
C ILE A 367 33.57 -28.54 17.28
N TYR A 368 32.74 -27.53 17.04
CA TYR A 368 31.34 -27.50 17.49
C TYR A 368 30.39 -27.28 16.31
N HIS A 369 29.27 -27.99 16.35
CA HIS A 369 28.16 -27.86 15.42
C HIS A 369 26.97 -27.21 16.12
N PHE A 370 26.05 -26.62 15.35
CA PHE A 370 24.76 -26.22 15.91
C PHE A 370 24.08 -27.38 16.63
N GLY A 371 23.69 -27.15 17.88
CA GLY A 371 23.03 -28.11 18.75
C GLY A 371 21.59 -27.71 19.10
N PRO A 372 20.87 -28.56 19.87
CA PRO A 372 19.48 -28.30 20.25
C PRO A 372 19.26 -27.00 21.04
N GLY A 373 20.30 -26.49 21.72
CA GLY A 373 20.24 -25.20 22.41
C GLY A 373 20.20 -24.02 21.43
N ASP A 374 20.99 -24.08 20.37
CA ASP A 374 21.05 -23.04 19.32
C ASP A 374 19.73 -22.98 18.54
N VAL A 375 19.12 -24.14 18.29
CA VAL A 375 17.79 -24.24 17.65
C VAL A 375 16.74 -23.50 18.47
N ARG A 376 16.63 -23.78 19.77
CA ARG A 376 15.67 -23.11 20.66
C ARG A 376 15.90 -21.60 20.76
N LEU A 377 17.16 -21.18 20.78
CA LEU A 377 17.52 -19.77 20.79
C LEU A 377 17.06 -19.08 19.50
N LEU A 378 17.36 -19.67 18.34
CA LEU A 378 16.93 -19.12 17.05
C LEU A 378 15.42 -19.13 16.89
N GLU A 379 14.71 -20.16 17.39
CA GLU A 379 13.24 -20.21 17.45
C GLU A 379 12.66 -19.05 18.26
N THR A 380 13.26 -18.74 19.40
CA THR A 380 12.84 -17.61 20.24
C THR A 380 13.06 -16.28 19.51
N ILE A 381 14.23 -16.10 18.89
CA ILE A 381 14.55 -14.89 18.11
C ILE A 381 13.60 -14.75 16.91
N ALA A 382 13.32 -15.84 16.20
CA ALA A 382 12.42 -15.88 15.05
C ALA A 382 10.99 -15.51 15.44
N ALA A 383 10.48 -15.97 16.57
CA ALA A 383 9.15 -15.60 17.06
C ALA A 383 9.03 -14.09 17.28
N HIS A 384 10.04 -13.46 17.88
CA HIS A 384 10.06 -12.00 18.06
C HIS A 384 10.23 -11.24 16.75
N ALA A 385 11.09 -11.71 15.86
CA ALA A 385 11.28 -11.12 14.53
C ALA A 385 9.99 -11.19 13.70
N ALA A 386 9.25 -12.30 13.78
CA ALA A 386 7.97 -12.46 13.09
C ALA A 386 6.95 -11.39 13.51
N VAL A 387 6.84 -11.11 14.82
CA VAL A 387 5.95 -10.05 15.34
C VAL A 387 6.39 -8.67 14.83
N ALA A 388 7.68 -8.37 14.80
CA ALA A 388 8.18 -7.09 14.32
C ALA A 388 7.95 -6.88 12.81
N VAL A 389 8.21 -7.91 12.00
CA VAL A 389 7.97 -7.89 10.54
C VAL A 389 6.48 -7.76 10.24
N GLU A 390 5.62 -8.50 10.95
CA GLU A 390 4.16 -8.41 10.79
C GLU A 390 3.64 -7.02 11.18
N ASN A 391 4.09 -6.47 12.31
CA ASN A 391 3.73 -5.12 12.73
C ASN A 391 4.17 -4.07 11.70
N SER A 392 5.37 -4.19 11.12
CA SER A 392 5.82 -3.24 10.11
C SER A 392 4.98 -3.32 8.83
N ARG A 393 4.66 -4.53 8.36
CA ARG A 393 3.77 -4.75 7.21
C ARG A 393 2.35 -4.24 7.47
N LEU A 394 1.84 -4.48 8.68
CA LEU A 394 0.55 -3.97 9.12
C LEU A 394 0.54 -2.44 9.15
N VAL A 395 1.57 -1.80 9.71
CA VAL A 395 1.70 -0.34 9.73
C VAL A 395 1.79 0.23 8.32
N GLU A 396 2.55 -0.39 7.41
CA GLU A 396 2.66 0.06 6.02
C GLU A 396 1.35 -0.12 5.25
N ARG A 397 0.63 -1.22 5.51
CA ARG A 397 -0.71 -1.46 4.97
C ARG A 397 -1.70 -0.42 5.51
N LEU A 398 -1.73 -0.19 6.81
CA LEU A 398 -2.57 0.83 7.44
C LEU A 398 -2.24 2.23 6.93
N ARG A 399 -0.96 2.56 6.72
CA ARG A 399 -0.54 3.83 6.12
C ARG A 399 -1.04 3.96 4.70
N PHE A 400 -0.87 2.93 3.87
CA PHE A 400 -1.36 2.94 2.51
C PHE A 400 -2.89 3.07 2.46
N ASP A 401 -3.60 2.25 3.24
CA ASP A 401 -5.07 2.28 3.32
C ASP A 401 -5.57 3.62 3.86
N ALA A 402 -4.79 4.30 4.72
CA ALA A 402 -5.11 5.63 5.22
C ALA A 402 -4.92 6.75 4.18
N TYR A 403 -4.05 6.58 3.18
CA TYR A 403 -3.68 7.61 2.20
C TYR A 403 -4.06 7.29 0.74
N HIS A 404 -4.59 6.10 0.46
CA HIS A 404 -4.97 5.68 -0.88
C HIS A 404 -6.43 5.20 -0.94
N ASP A 405 -7.05 5.34 -2.11
CA ASP A 405 -8.37 4.83 -2.43
C ASP A 405 -8.29 3.32 -2.70
N ALA A 406 -9.15 2.54 -2.05
CA ALA A 406 -9.10 1.08 -2.11
C ALA A 406 -9.43 0.52 -3.50
N LEU A 407 -10.22 1.24 -4.31
CA LEU A 407 -10.63 0.81 -5.64
C LEU A 407 -9.57 1.12 -6.70
N THR A 408 -9.07 2.36 -6.72
CA THR A 408 -8.18 2.86 -7.79
C THR A 408 -6.69 2.83 -7.42
N ALA A 409 -6.36 2.59 -6.16
CA ALA A 409 -5.02 2.71 -5.57
C ALA A 409 -4.37 4.10 -5.71
N LEU A 410 -5.10 5.10 -6.22
CA LEU A 410 -4.65 6.49 -6.24
C LEU A 410 -4.66 7.07 -4.82
N PRO A 411 -3.84 8.10 -4.54
CA PRO A 411 -4.02 8.99 -3.39
C PRO A 411 -5.49 9.30 -3.11
N ASN A 412 -5.93 9.10 -1.88
CA ASN A 412 -7.29 9.47 -1.47
C ASN A 412 -7.38 10.98 -1.16
N ARG A 413 -8.59 11.44 -0.82
CA ARG A 413 -8.83 12.84 -0.44
C ARG A 413 -7.85 13.38 0.59
N ARG A 414 -7.51 12.60 1.62
CA ARG A 414 -6.58 13.01 2.67
C ARG A 414 -5.20 13.28 2.10
N ARG A 415 -4.64 12.34 1.33
CA ARG A 415 -3.31 12.51 0.73
C ARG A 415 -3.24 13.68 -0.26
N VAL A 416 -4.31 13.91 -1.02
CA VAL A 416 -4.43 15.06 -1.92
C VAL A 416 -4.40 16.38 -1.14
N THR A 417 -5.18 16.48 -0.06
CA THR A 417 -5.19 17.66 0.80
C THR A 417 -3.82 17.92 1.43
N ASP A 418 -3.19 16.89 2.00
CA ASP A 418 -1.86 17.01 2.63
C ASP A 418 -0.80 17.44 1.59
N GLY A 419 -0.83 16.87 0.38
CA GLY A 419 0.08 17.27 -0.70
C GLY A 419 -0.17 18.69 -1.22
N LEU A 420 -1.43 19.16 -1.18
CA LEU A 420 -1.78 20.53 -1.50
C LEU A 420 -1.31 21.50 -0.40
N GLU A 421 -1.44 21.15 0.88
CA GLU A 421 -0.88 21.91 2.01
C GLU A 421 0.64 22.10 1.86
N GLU A 422 1.36 21.02 1.57
CA GLU A 422 2.81 21.06 1.30
C GLU A 422 3.14 21.97 0.10
N SER A 423 2.35 21.88 -0.97
CA SER A 423 2.57 22.67 -2.19
C SER A 423 2.29 24.16 -1.99
N VAL A 424 1.25 24.51 -1.25
CA VAL A 424 0.88 25.92 -0.99
C VAL A 424 1.85 26.56 0.02
N ALA A 425 2.42 25.80 0.96
CA ALA A 425 3.38 26.30 1.94
C ALA A 425 4.71 26.77 1.29
N VAL A 426 5.11 26.16 0.18
CA VAL A 426 6.36 26.48 -0.52
C VAL A 426 6.08 27.47 -1.68
N ARG A 427 6.63 28.69 -1.56
CA ARG A 427 6.49 29.74 -2.58
C ARG A 427 7.61 29.66 -3.61
N ALA A 428 7.27 29.37 -4.86
CA ALA A 428 8.17 29.42 -6.00
C ALA A 428 7.85 30.67 -6.84
N PRO A 429 8.78 31.64 -7.01
CA PRO A 429 8.53 32.82 -7.83
C PRO A 429 8.31 32.43 -9.30
N GLY A 430 7.23 32.92 -9.91
CA GLY A 430 6.92 32.66 -11.32
C GLY A 430 6.18 31.34 -11.59
N GLU A 431 5.65 30.69 -10.56
CA GLU A 431 4.80 29.50 -10.68
C GLU A 431 3.52 29.65 -9.84
N VAL A 432 2.47 28.94 -10.26
CA VAL A 432 1.22 28.76 -9.54
C VAL A 432 1.06 27.29 -9.12
N VAL A 433 0.39 27.06 -8.00
CA VAL A 433 -0.09 25.71 -7.66
C VAL A 433 -1.48 25.55 -8.23
N ALA A 434 -1.62 24.70 -9.25
CA ALA A 434 -2.90 24.41 -9.89
C ALA A 434 -3.59 23.22 -9.21
N VAL A 435 -4.90 23.34 -9.04
CA VAL A 435 -5.80 22.28 -8.58
C VAL A 435 -6.85 22.09 -9.67
N LEU A 436 -6.80 20.93 -10.32
CA LEU A 436 -7.78 20.50 -11.32
C LEU A 436 -8.67 19.46 -10.66
N LEU A 437 -9.96 19.74 -10.56
CA LEU A 437 -10.95 18.79 -10.09
C LEU A 437 -11.75 18.30 -11.30
N LEU A 438 -11.80 16.99 -11.50
CA LEU A 438 -12.47 16.33 -12.61
C LEU A 438 -13.62 15.51 -12.06
N ASP A 439 -14.79 15.64 -12.66
CA ASP A 439 -15.99 14.87 -12.33
C ASP A 439 -16.42 14.07 -13.57
N VAL A 440 -16.43 12.74 -13.46
CA VAL A 440 -16.75 11.82 -14.55
C VAL A 440 -18.24 11.84 -14.85
N THR A 441 -18.61 12.33 -16.04
CA THR A 441 -19.99 12.41 -16.47
C THR A 441 -20.57 11.01 -16.75
N GLY A 442 -21.83 10.78 -16.39
CA GLY A 442 -22.56 9.55 -16.74
C GLY A 442 -22.23 8.31 -15.89
N LEU A 443 -21.42 8.43 -14.83
CA LEU A 443 -21.13 7.28 -13.94
C LEU A 443 -22.41 6.70 -13.32
N ARG A 444 -23.40 7.56 -13.00
CA ARG A 444 -24.71 7.12 -12.51
C ARG A 444 -25.43 6.25 -13.54
N ASP A 445 -25.50 6.69 -14.78
CA ASP A 445 -26.20 5.99 -15.86
C ASP A 445 -25.56 4.63 -16.14
N VAL A 446 -24.22 4.57 -16.07
CA VAL A 446 -23.46 3.31 -16.16
C VAL A 446 -23.79 2.38 -14.98
N ASN A 447 -23.84 2.90 -13.75
CA ASN A 447 -24.20 2.11 -12.57
C ASN A 447 -25.64 1.58 -12.63
N GLU A 448 -26.58 2.39 -13.12
CA GLU A 448 -27.99 2.03 -13.23
C GLU A 448 -28.23 1.03 -14.37
N SER A 449 -27.51 1.17 -15.48
CA SER A 449 -27.70 0.33 -16.68
C SER A 449 -26.92 -0.98 -16.65
N LEU A 450 -25.68 -0.96 -16.13
CA LEU A 450 -24.72 -2.08 -16.20
C LEU A 450 -24.31 -2.62 -14.82
N GLY A 451 -24.80 -1.98 -13.75
CA GLY A 451 -24.52 -2.36 -12.38
C GLY A 451 -23.23 -1.76 -11.83
N ARG A 452 -23.10 -1.80 -10.49
CA ARG A 452 -21.97 -1.21 -9.75
C ARG A 452 -20.60 -1.71 -10.17
N ALA A 453 -20.48 -2.99 -10.52
CA ALA A 453 -19.21 -3.56 -10.94
C ALA A 453 -18.67 -2.91 -12.24
N ALA A 454 -19.56 -2.52 -13.16
CA ALA A 454 -19.18 -1.82 -14.39
C ALA A 454 -18.74 -0.38 -14.09
N GLY A 455 -19.42 0.32 -13.18
CA GLY A 455 -18.99 1.65 -12.71
C GLY A 455 -17.64 1.61 -11.99
N ASP A 456 -17.39 0.58 -11.18
CA ASP A 456 -16.10 0.39 -10.52
C ASP A 456 -14.97 0.17 -11.54
N GLN A 457 -15.20 -0.64 -12.57
CA GLN A 457 -14.25 -0.85 -13.68
C GLN A 457 -13.99 0.44 -14.46
N LEU A 458 -15.05 1.22 -14.75
CA LEU A 458 -14.92 2.52 -15.39
C LEU A 458 -14.01 3.45 -14.58
N LEU A 459 -14.19 3.52 -13.27
CA LEU A 459 -13.37 4.35 -12.38
C LEU A 459 -11.90 3.91 -12.33
N VAL A 460 -11.64 2.61 -12.39
CA VAL A 460 -10.27 2.07 -12.47
C VAL A 460 -9.59 2.46 -13.79
N GLU A 461 -10.30 2.38 -14.91
CA GLU A 461 -9.77 2.78 -16.22
C GLU A 461 -9.50 4.29 -16.28
N VAL A 462 -10.44 5.12 -15.80
CA VAL A 462 -10.26 6.58 -15.69
C VAL A 462 -9.02 6.90 -14.84
N ALA A 463 -8.86 6.23 -13.70
CA ALA A 463 -7.69 6.40 -12.84
C ALA A 463 -6.37 6.05 -13.57
N GLY A 464 -6.36 4.98 -14.35
CA GLY A 464 -5.21 4.59 -15.18
C GLY A 464 -4.84 5.67 -16.19
N ARG A 465 -5.82 6.14 -16.97
CA ARG A 465 -5.63 7.18 -18.00
C ARG A 465 -5.15 8.51 -17.42
N LEU A 466 -5.71 8.92 -16.29
CA LEU A 466 -5.27 10.13 -15.60
C LEU A 466 -3.83 10.01 -15.14
N ARG A 467 -3.43 8.85 -14.61
CA ARG A 467 -2.03 8.61 -14.18
C ARG A 467 -1.04 8.60 -15.35
N GLU A 468 -1.45 8.08 -16.51
CA GLU A 468 -0.61 8.06 -17.72
C GLU A 468 -0.50 9.42 -18.40
N THR A 469 -1.56 10.23 -18.33
CA THR A 469 -1.64 11.52 -19.02
C THR A 469 -1.07 12.66 -18.18
N ALA A 470 -1.24 12.60 -16.86
CA ALA A 470 -0.74 13.64 -15.97
C ALA A 470 0.80 13.72 -15.99
N PRO A 471 1.38 14.92 -15.88
CA PRO A 471 2.82 15.09 -15.73
C PRO A 471 3.36 14.30 -14.53
N SER A 472 4.60 13.79 -14.61
CA SER A 472 5.20 13.02 -13.52
C SER A 472 5.38 13.78 -12.21
N SER A 473 5.33 15.12 -12.25
CA SER A 473 5.35 16.01 -11.09
C SER A 473 3.97 16.20 -10.43
N ALA A 474 2.91 15.71 -11.06
CA ALA A 474 1.54 15.90 -10.58
C ALA A 474 1.14 14.83 -9.55
N LEU A 475 0.44 15.27 -8.51
CA LEU A 475 -0.24 14.39 -7.59
C LEU A 475 -1.67 14.16 -8.09
N VAL A 476 -1.91 12.96 -8.62
CA VAL A 476 -3.24 12.51 -9.07
C VAL A 476 -3.90 11.72 -7.94
N GLY A 477 -5.14 12.06 -7.57
CA GLY A 477 -5.87 11.38 -6.51
C GLY A 477 -7.37 11.27 -6.79
N ARG A 478 -8.05 10.39 -6.06
CA ARG A 478 -9.52 10.27 -6.07
C ARG A 478 -10.08 10.86 -4.78
N VAL A 479 -10.87 11.92 -4.90
CA VAL A 479 -11.39 12.69 -3.76
C VAL A 479 -12.76 12.23 -3.28
N GLY A 480 -13.48 11.43 -4.09
CA GLY A 480 -14.70 10.71 -3.70
C GLY A 480 -15.66 10.52 -4.87
N GLY A 481 -16.48 9.46 -4.86
CA GLY A 481 -17.46 9.21 -5.91
C GLY A 481 -16.82 9.09 -7.31
N ASP A 482 -17.29 9.91 -8.23
CA ASP A 482 -16.81 10.18 -9.60
C ASP A 482 -15.70 11.23 -9.69
N ALA A 483 -15.29 11.84 -8.57
CA ALA A 483 -14.38 12.98 -8.57
C ALA A 483 -12.90 12.61 -8.38
N PHE A 484 -12.06 13.12 -9.28
CA PHE A 484 -10.59 13.01 -9.27
C PHE A 484 -9.96 14.40 -9.15
N ALA A 485 -8.86 14.49 -8.42
CA ALA A 485 -8.13 15.74 -8.24
C ALA A 485 -6.70 15.58 -8.73
N ILE A 486 -6.18 16.60 -9.39
CA ILE A 486 -4.80 16.68 -9.86
C ILE A 486 -4.20 17.98 -9.32
N THR A 487 -3.11 17.88 -8.58
CA THR A 487 -2.38 19.04 -8.05
C THR A 487 -0.94 19.05 -8.54
N LEU A 488 -0.50 20.19 -9.05
CA LEU A 488 0.85 20.36 -9.60
C LEU A 488 1.24 21.85 -9.69
N ARG A 489 2.52 22.11 -9.94
CA ARG A 489 3.02 23.45 -10.22
C ARG A 489 3.07 23.72 -11.73
N LEU A 490 2.64 24.90 -12.13
CA LEU A 490 2.60 25.37 -13.51
C LEU A 490 3.05 26.84 -13.59
N PRO A 491 3.47 27.34 -14.75
CA PRO A 491 3.91 28.74 -14.89
C PRO A 491 2.77 29.75 -14.66
N ASP A 492 1.56 29.44 -15.12
CA ASP A 492 0.39 30.33 -15.05
C ASP A 492 -0.95 29.55 -15.10
N ASP A 493 -2.06 30.28 -15.01
CA ASP A 493 -3.43 29.78 -15.12
C ASP A 493 -3.77 29.29 -16.53
N ALA A 494 -3.21 29.92 -17.57
CA ALA A 494 -3.37 29.49 -18.96
C ALA A 494 -2.82 28.07 -19.20
N ALA A 495 -1.66 27.76 -18.62
CA ALA A 495 -1.09 26.41 -18.65
C ALA A 495 -1.96 25.40 -17.90
N ALA A 496 -2.59 25.82 -16.79
CA ALA A 496 -3.52 24.95 -16.04
C ALA A 496 -4.78 24.63 -16.85
N LEU A 497 -5.34 25.61 -17.57
CA LEU A 497 -6.47 25.43 -18.48
C LEU A 497 -6.13 24.54 -19.68
N ALA A 498 -4.94 24.72 -20.27
CA ALA A 498 -4.47 23.89 -21.37
C ALA A 498 -4.34 22.41 -20.94
N LEU A 499 -3.73 22.17 -19.77
CA LEU A 499 -3.62 20.82 -19.20
C LEU A 499 -4.98 20.21 -18.88
N ALA A 500 -5.91 20.97 -18.31
CA ALA A 500 -7.28 20.52 -18.04
C ALA A 500 -8.00 20.06 -19.32
N SER A 501 -7.82 20.82 -20.41
CA SER A 501 -8.41 20.49 -21.71
C SER A 501 -7.78 19.24 -22.31
N GLU A 502 -6.45 19.10 -22.24
CA GLU A 502 -5.75 17.89 -22.70
C GLU A 502 -6.19 16.65 -21.92
N LEU A 503 -6.29 16.74 -20.60
CA LEU A 503 -6.74 15.63 -19.74
C LEU A 503 -8.16 15.18 -20.10
N ARG A 504 -9.08 16.13 -20.31
CA ARG A 504 -10.45 15.83 -20.75
C ARG A 504 -10.48 15.13 -22.12
N ASP A 505 -9.75 15.66 -23.11
CA ASP A 505 -9.69 15.07 -24.46
C ASP A 505 -9.12 13.65 -24.46
N ARG A 506 -8.17 13.36 -23.56
CA ARG A 506 -7.60 12.03 -23.38
C ARG A 506 -8.59 11.06 -22.74
N LEU A 507 -9.40 11.55 -21.80
CA LEU A 507 -10.46 10.75 -21.17
C LEU A 507 -11.57 10.37 -22.16
N ARG A 508 -11.91 11.27 -23.11
CA ARG A 508 -12.93 11.08 -24.16
C ARG A 508 -12.71 9.90 -25.10
N ARG A 509 -11.53 9.26 -25.06
CA ARG A 509 -11.30 8.03 -25.84
C ARG A 509 -12.25 6.93 -25.36
N PRO A 510 -12.74 6.05 -26.25
CA PRO A 510 -13.65 4.99 -25.83
C PRO A 510 -13.04 4.08 -24.75
N ILE A 511 -13.78 3.78 -23.69
CA ILE A 511 -13.42 2.87 -22.59
C ILE A 511 -14.15 1.55 -22.78
N THR A 512 -13.42 0.43 -22.77
CA THR A 512 -14.04 -0.90 -22.82
C THR A 512 -14.34 -1.38 -21.40
N VAL A 513 -15.61 -1.60 -21.08
CA VAL A 513 -16.07 -2.19 -19.81
C VAL A 513 -16.79 -3.51 -20.13
N GLY A 514 -16.14 -4.64 -19.83
CA GLY A 514 -16.63 -5.95 -20.26
C GLY A 514 -16.64 -6.10 -21.79
N SER A 515 -17.84 -6.22 -22.38
CA SER A 515 -18.05 -6.30 -23.84
C SER A 515 -18.56 -5.00 -24.47
N LEU A 516 -18.74 -3.95 -23.68
CA LEU A 516 -19.30 -2.68 -24.13
C LEU A 516 -18.20 -1.62 -24.25
N THR A 517 -18.33 -0.77 -25.25
CA THR A 517 -17.46 0.39 -25.46
C THR A 517 -18.25 1.63 -25.10
N LEU A 518 -17.80 2.35 -24.07
CA LEU A 518 -18.44 3.55 -23.55
C LEU A 518 -17.63 4.79 -23.96
N GLU A 519 -18.30 5.82 -24.43
CA GLU A 519 -17.73 7.15 -24.52
C GLU A 519 -17.93 7.86 -23.19
N VAL A 520 -16.84 8.36 -22.61
CA VAL A 520 -16.84 8.90 -21.26
C VAL A 520 -16.30 10.32 -21.33
N ASP A 521 -17.04 11.26 -20.78
CA ASP A 521 -16.63 12.65 -20.69
C ASP A 521 -16.41 13.05 -19.23
N ALA A 522 -15.74 14.17 -19.01
CA ALA A 522 -15.56 14.74 -17.68
C ALA A 522 -15.71 16.25 -17.71
N ALA A 523 -16.28 16.80 -16.64
CA ALA A 523 -16.26 18.22 -16.36
C ALA A 523 -15.03 18.54 -15.49
N VAL A 524 -14.31 19.62 -15.80
CA VAL A 524 -13.05 19.98 -15.13
C VAL A 524 -13.11 21.40 -14.58
N GLY A 525 -13.04 21.55 -13.26
CA GLY A 525 -12.85 22.83 -12.59
C GLY A 525 -11.37 23.10 -12.33
N VAL A 526 -10.91 24.31 -12.66
CA VAL A 526 -9.51 24.72 -12.49
C VAL A 526 -9.40 25.85 -11.48
N VAL A 527 -8.50 25.72 -10.51
CA VAL A 527 -8.18 26.72 -9.50
C VAL A 527 -6.68 26.88 -9.39
N VAL A 528 -6.18 28.09 -9.17
CA VAL A 528 -4.75 28.35 -8.98
C VAL A 528 -4.48 29.14 -7.70
N HIS A 529 -3.42 28.77 -6.99
CA HIS A 529 -2.87 29.54 -5.88
C HIS A 529 -1.70 30.40 -6.37
N PRO A 530 -1.59 31.68 -5.95
CA PRO A 530 -2.36 32.33 -4.87
C PRO A 530 -3.66 33.04 -5.27
N GLU A 531 -3.96 33.17 -6.56
CA GLU A 531 -5.04 34.04 -7.04
C GLU A 531 -6.44 33.64 -6.54
N HIS A 532 -6.73 32.34 -6.51
CA HIS A 532 -8.04 31.81 -6.16
C HIS A 532 -8.12 31.33 -4.70
N GLY A 533 -7.13 31.63 -3.86
CA GLY A 533 -7.17 31.32 -2.43
C GLY A 533 -5.80 30.96 -1.84
N ALA A 534 -5.69 31.10 -0.52
CA ALA A 534 -4.48 30.76 0.24
C ALA A 534 -4.60 29.45 1.03
N GLU A 535 -5.82 28.98 1.30
CA GLU A 535 -6.06 27.78 2.10
C GLU A 535 -6.45 26.58 1.21
N PRO A 536 -5.82 25.40 1.39
CA PRO A 536 -6.11 24.19 0.61
C PRO A 536 -7.59 23.77 0.61
N ALA A 537 -8.26 23.86 1.75
CA ALA A 537 -9.70 23.58 1.86
C ALA A 537 -10.53 24.52 0.97
N THR A 538 -10.20 25.82 0.96
CA THR A 538 -10.84 26.82 0.12
C THR A 538 -10.57 26.57 -1.37
N LEU A 539 -9.34 26.21 -1.73
CA LEU A 539 -8.98 25.87 -3.12
C LEU A 539 -9.75 24.66 -3.64
N LEU A 540 -9.87 23.59 -2.85
CA LEU A 540 -10.65 22.40 -3.20
C LEU A 540 -12.16 22.71 -3.32
N GLN A 541 -12.71 23.52 -2.40
CA GLN A 541 -14.09 23.96 -2.47
C GLN A 541 -14.37 24.79 -3.74
N ARG A 542 -13.47 25.71 -4.08
CA ARG A 542 -13.59 26.53 -5.30
C ARG A 542 -13.42 25.71 -6.57
N ALA A 543 -12.62 24.64 -6.52
CA ALA A 543 -12.47 23.72 -7.64
C ALA A 543 -13.76 22.95 -7.88
N ASP A 544 -14.48 22.57 -6.83
CA ASP A 544 -15.83 21.98 -6.92
C ASP A 544 -16.84 22.93 -7.57
N VAL A 545 -16.87 24.19 -7.13
CA VAL A 545 -17.73 25.23 -7.74
C VAL A 545 -17.42 25.41 -9.23
N ALA A 546 -16.14 25.47 -9.61
CA ALA A 546 -15.73 25.56 -11.00
C ALA A 546 -16.11 24.31 -11.80
N THR A 547 -15.99 23.11 -11.21
CA THR A 547 -16.33 21.83 -11.86
C THR A 547 -17.83 21.75 -12.14
N GLN A 548 -18.67 22.18 -11.19
CA GLN A 548 -20.12 22.26 -11.43
C GLN A 548 -20.47 23.23 -12.56
N ALA A 549 -19.83 24.40 -12.60
CA ALA A 549 -20.03 25.35 -13.68
C ALA A 549 -19.57 24.77 -15.04
N ALA A 550 -18.51 23.97 -15.07
CA ALA A 550 -18.00 23.33 -16.27
C ALA A 550 -19.00 22.34 -16.90
N LYS A 551 -19.91 21.73 -16.13
CA LYS A 551 -20.93 20.78 -16.65
C LYS A 551 -21.88 21.41 -17.66
N GLY A 552 -22.12 22.71 -17.58
CA GLY A 552 -22.99 23.45 -18.50
C GLY A 552 -22.28 24.02 -19.75
N LEU A 553 -20.97 23.79 -19.88
CA LEU A 553 -20.17 24.32 -20.98
C LEU A 553 -19.84 23.22 -21.98
N SER A 554 -19.93 23.53 -23.28
CA SER A 554 -19.43 22.64 -24.33
C SER A 554 -17.93 22.35 -24.18
N SER A 555 -17.17 23.34 -23.69
CA SER A 555 -15.73 23.21 -23.37
C SER A 555 -15.46 22.27 -22.20
N GLY A 556 -16.46 21.96 -21.35
CA GLY A 556 -16.34 21.07 -20.18
C GLY A 556 -15.22 21.41 -19.21
N VAL A 557 -14.63 22.60 -19.33
CA VAL A 557 -13.51 23.09 -18.53
C VAL A 557 -13.82 24.52 -18.11
N GLN A 558 -13.68 24.83 -16.83
CA GLN A 558 -13.95 26.17 -16.27
C GLN A 558 -12.87 26.58 -15.27
N LEU A 559 -12.24 27.74 -15.49
CA LEU A 559 -11.40 28.40 -14.49
C LEU A 559 -12.29 29.07 -13.44
N PHE A 560 -11.94 28.90 -12.17
CA PHE A 560 -12.64 29.59 -11.10
C PHE A 560 -12.55 31.11 -11.25
N ASN A 561 -13.66 31.79 -11.01
CA ASN A 561 -13.69 33.23 -10.79
C ASN A 561 -14.73 33.54 -9.71
N GLN A 562 -14.64 34.73 -9.08
CA GLN A 562 -15.51 35.09 -7.95
C GLN A 562 -17.01 35.15 -8.33
N ALA A 563 -17.36 35.35 -9.61
CA ALA A 563 -18.76 35.36 -10.05
C ALA A 563 -19.41 33.96 -9.98
N LEU A 564 -18.62 32.88 -10.09
CA LEU A 564 -19.12 31.51 -9.91
C LEU A 564 -19.48 31.20 -8.46
N GLU A 565 -18.72 31.73 -7.51
CA GLU A 565 -18.95 31.57 -6.07
C GLU A 565 -20.25 32.27 -5.64
N SER A 566 -20.47 33.50 -6.11
CA SER A 566 -21.71 34.24 -5.84
C SER A 566 -22.94 33.63 -6.53
N GLY A 567 -22.80 33.10 -7.75
CA GLY A 567 -23.87 32.40 -8.46
C GLY A 567 -24.31 31.10 -7.75
N SER A 568 -23.38 30.35 -7.16
CA SER A 568 -23.68 29.10 -6.46
C SER A 568 -24.37 29.33 -5.11
N ALA A 569 -23.95 30.34 -4.36
CA ALA A 569 -24.65 30.77 -3.14
C ALA A 569 -26.06 31.31 -3.44
N ARG A 570 -26.21 32.09 -4.53
CA ARG A 570 -27.51 32.60 -5.00
C ARG A 570 -28.47 31.47 -5.37
N ARG A 571 -28.00 30.43 -6.08
CA ARG A 571 -28.83 29.26 -6.44
C ARG A 571 -29.37 28.48 -5.24
N LEU A 572 -28.58 28.35 -4.17
CA LEU A 572 -29.01 27.70 -2.92
C LEU A 572 -30.11 28.49 -2.19
N GLY A 573 -30.03 29.83 -2.17
CA GLY A 573 -31.11 30.67 -1.64
C GLY A 573 -32.39 30.55 -2.46
N LEU A 574 -32.27 30.69 -3.79
CA LEU A 574 -33.40 30.60 -4.72
C LEU A 574 -34.13 29.24 -4.66
N ALA A 575 -33.48 28.15 -4.24
CA ALA A 575 -34.10 26.84 -4.11
C ALA A 575 -35.25 26.78 -3.09
N ALA A 576 -35.04 27.39 -1.92
CA ALA A 576 -36.06 27.45 -0.87
C ALA A 576 -37.15 28.46 -1.24
N ASP A 577 -36.75 29.62 -1.78
CA ASP A 577 -37.67 30.69 -2.17
C ASP A 577 -38.57 30.27 -3.34
N LEU A 578 -38.05 29.52 -4.31
CA LEU A 578 -38.84 29.00 -5.43
C LEU A 578 -39.93 28.05 -4.95
N ARG A 579 -39.66 27.22 -3.93
CA ARG A 579 -40.68 26.36 -3.35
C ARG A 579 -41.84 27.16 -2.78
N HIS A 580 -41.51 28.20 -2.02
CA HIS A 580 -42.48 29.10 -1.42
C HIS A 580 -43.31 29.80 -2.49
N ALA A 581 -42.66 30.32 -3.53
CA ALA A 581 -43.31 31.00 -4.62
C ALA A 581 -44.27 30.09 -5.40
N LEU A 582 -43.88 28.82 -5.63
CA LEU A 582 -44.74 27.81 -6.27
C LEU A 582 -45.95 27.42 -5.41
N ASP A 583 -45.77 27.29 -4.09
CA ASP A 583 -46.84 26.89 -3.18
C ASP A 583 -47.85 28.05 -2.90
N ASN A 584 -47.49 29.30 -3.19
CA ASN A 584 -48.30 30.51 -2.95
C ASN A 584 -48.76 31.24 -4.23
N ASP A 585 -48.63 30.63 -5.41
CA ASP A 585 -49.00 31.24 -6.70
C ASP A 585 -48.30 32.60 -7.00
N GLU A 586 -47.04 32.77 -6.57
CA GLU A 586 -46.26 34.01 -6.76
C GLU A 586 -45.51 34.04 -8.10
N LEU A 587 -45.64 33.01 -8.95
CA LEU A 587 -45.12 33.02 -10.31
C LEU A 587 -46.12 33.66 -11.26
N GLU A 588 -45.64 34.60 -12.06
CA GLU A 588 -46.41 35.20 -13.14
C GLU A 588 -46.18 34.42 -14.44
N VAL A 589 -47.18 34.41 -15.33
CA VAL A 589 -47.04 33.83 -16.67
C VAL A 589 -47.26 34.94 -17.69
N HIS A 590 -46.22 35.19 -18.48
CA HIS A 590 -46.31 36.03 -19.67
C HIS A 590 -46.66 35.17 -20.88
N PHE A 591 -47.23 35.80 -21.90
CA PHE A 591 -47.71 35.16 -23.11
C PHE A 591 -46.96 35.76 -24.30
N GLN A 592 -46.24 34.92 -25.06
CA GLN A 592 -45.59 35.36 -26.28
C GLN A 592 -46.47 35.03 -27.49
N PRO A 593 -46.86 36.03 -28.31
CA PRO A 593 -47.68 35.81 -29.49
C PRO A 593 -47.01 34.92 -30.56
N LYS A 594 -47.75 33.90 -31.02
CA LYS A 594 -47.50 33.17 -32.27
C LYS A 594 -48.36 33.77 -33.37
N VAL A 595 -47.75 34.21 -34.46
CA VAL A 595 -48.42 35.01 -35.49
C VAL A 595 -48.32 34.32 -36.85
N SER A 596 -49.43 34.25 -37.58
CA SER A 596 -49.44 33.80 -38.98
C SER A 596 -48.61 34.75 -39.83
N ILE A 597 -47.62 34.23 -40.55
CA ILE A 597 -46.71 35.05 -41.37
C ILE A 597 -47.45 35.69 -42.54
N ALA A 598 -48.47 35.01 -43.09
CA ALA A 598 -49.19 35.46 -44.27
C ALA A 598 -50.05 36.71 -44.04
N ASP A 599 -50.77 36.78 -42.92
CA ASP A 599 -51.76 37.84 -42.64
C ASP A 599 -51.53 38.56 -41.29
N ARG A 600 -50.45 38.22 -40.59
CA ARG A 600 -50.04 38.80 -39.29
C ARG A 600 -51.09 38.69 -38.19
N ARG A 601 -51.95 37.67 -38.24
CA ARG A 601 -52.96 37.42 -37.20
C ARG A 601 -52.42 36.54 -36.10
N LEU A 602 -52.89 36.76 -34.88
CA LEU A 602 -52.61 35.87 -33.74
C LEU A 602 -53.20 34.48 -33.98
N VAL A 603 -52.38 33.43 -33.85
CA VAL A 603 -52.80 32.04 -33.99
C VAL A 603 -52.63 31.21 -32.71
N GLY A 604 -51.84 31.70 -31.76
CA GLY A 604 -51.61 31.04 -30.47
C GLY A 604 -50.68 31.86 -29.59
N VAL A 605 -50.42 31.38 -28.39
CA VAL A 605 -49.45 32.00 -27.47
C VAL A 605 -48.61 30.97 -26.75
N GLU A 606 -47.35 31.28 -26.50
CA GLU A 606 -46.49 30.50 -25.61
C GLU A 606 -46.54 31.06 -24.19
N CYS A 607 -46.77 30.18 -23.21
CA CYS A 607 -46.78 30.48 -21.80
C CYS A 607 -45.36 30.44 -21.22
N LEU A 608 -44.87 31.60 -20.79
CA LEU A 608 -43.52 31.79 -20.30
C LEU A 608 -43.55 32.25 -18.84
N ALA A 609 -43.04 31.41 -17.94
CA ALA A 609 -42.94 31.72 -16.52
C ALA A 609 -42.04 32.94 -16.26
N ARG A 610 -42.45 33.79 -15.33
CA ARG A 610 -41.72 34.95 -14.81
C ARG A 610 -41.77 34.89 -13.29
N TRP A 611 -40.66 35.23 -12.66
CA TRP A 611 -40.57 35.22 -11.22
C TRP A 611 -39.98 36.54 -10.73
N GLU A 612 -40.84 37.37 -10.16
CA GLU A 612 -40.44 38.61 -9.49
C GLU A 612 -40.15 38.30 -8.02
N HIS A 613 -38.86 38.20 -7.68
CA HIS A 613 -38.44 37.85 -6.34
C HIS A 613 -38.34 39.09 -5.43
N PRO A 614 -38.87 39.08 -4.20
CA PRO A 614 -38.89 40.26 -3.32
C PRO A 614 -37.51 40.89 -3.06
N ALA A 615 -36.47 40.06 -2.94
CA ALA A 615 -35.10 40.52 -2.68
C ALA A 615 -34.21 40.59 -3.93
N HIS A 616 -34.58 39.93 -5.03
CA HIS A 616 -33.72 39.79 -6.21
C HIS A 616 -34.30 40.42 -7.48
N GLY A 617 -35.51 41.00 -7.41
CA GLY A 617 -36.23 41.51 -8.57
C GLY A 617 -36.54 40.37 -9.56
N SER A 618 -36.63 40.71 -10.85
CA SER A 618 -36.89 39.75 -11.91
C SER A 618 -35.78 38.69 -12.01
N VAL A 619 -36.12 37.44 -11.70
CA VAL A 619 -35.22 36.30 -11.83
C VAL A 619 -35.34 35.72 -13.24
N LEU A 620 -34.20 35.50 -13.90
CA LEU A 620 -34.18 34.98 -15.27
C LEU A 620 -34.75 33.55 -15.31
N PRO A 621 -35.55 33.20 -16.35
CA PRO A 621 -36.08 31.85 -16.52
C PRO A 621 -35.03 30.74 -16.43
N ALA A 622 -33.88 30.92 -17.08
CA ALA A 622 -32.79 29.94 -17.04
C ALA A 622 -32.29 29.66 -15.61
N ASP A 623 -32.25 30.68 -14.74
CA ASP A 623 -31.74 30.56 -13.38
C ASP A 623 -32.70 29.72 -12.51
N PHE A 624 -33.99 30.04 -12.50
CA PHE A 624 -34.94 29.34 -11.63
C PHE A 624 -35.42 27.99 -12.19
N VAL A 625 -35.42 27.80 -13.51
CA VAL A 625 -35.67 26.48 -14.12
C VAL A 625 -34.54 25.52 -13.75
N ALA A 626 -33.28 25.97 -13.84
CA ALA A 626 -32.13 25.16 -13.40
C ALA A 626 -32.23 24.83 -11.91
N VAL A 627 -32.63 25.78 -11.06
CA VAL A 627 -32.87 25.53 -9.63
C VAL A 627 -34.00 24.51 -9.44
N ALA A 628 -35.11 24.62 -10.16
CA ALA A 628 -36.21 23.66 -10.11
C ALA A 628 -35.75 22.25 -10.48
N GLU A 629 -34.89 22.11 -11.48
CA GLU A 629 -34.37 20.82 -11.92
C GLU A 629 -33.49 20.15 -10.87
N HIS A 630 -32.55 20.90 -10.30
CA HIS A 630 -31.61 20.37 -9.29
C HIS A 630 -32.30 20.03 -7.96
N THR A 631 -33.45 20.66 -7.68
CA THR A 631 -34.19 20.49 -6.42
C THR A 631 -35.42 19.59 -6.54
N GLY A 632 -35.67 19.03 -7.73
CA GLY A 632 -36.83 18.16 -7.99
C GLY A 632 -38.17 18.88 -8.02
N GLN A 633 -38.19 20.19 -8.31
CA GLN A 633 -39.37 21.04 -8.31
C GLN A 633 -39.94 21.31 -9.71
N LEU A 634 -39.37 20.73 -10.77
CA LEU A 634 -39.83 20.90 -12.15
C LEU A 634 -41.31 20.53 -12.35
N GLY A 635 -41.77 19.42 -11.77
CA GLY A 635 -43.18 19.00 -11.90
C GLY A 635 -44.15 20.06 -11.37
N LYS A 636 -43.87 20.63 -10.20
CA LYS A 636 -44.65 21.74 -9.62
C LYS A 636 -44.62 22.99 -10.49
N LEU A 637 -43.44 23.33 -11.04
CA LEU A 637 -43.30 24.47 -11.93
C LEU A 637 -44.12 24.29 -13.22
N THR A 638 -44.05 23.12 -13.86
CA THR A 638 -44.85 22.80 -15.05
C THR A 638 -46.34 22.90 -14.72
N GLU A 639 -46.78 22.35 -13.59
CA GLU A 639 -48.18 22.38 -13.17
C GLU A 639 -48.68 23.80 -12.90
N ALA A 640 -47.87 24.66 -12.24
CA ALA A 640 -48.21 26.06 -12.00
C ALA A 640 -48.39 26.84 -13.31
N VAL A 641 -47.46 26.69 -14.27
CA VAL A 641 -47.55 27.33 -15.59
C VAL A 641 -48.75 26.82 -16.38
N LEU A 642 -48.97 25.51 -16.38
CA LEU A 642 -50.09 24.87 -17.06
C LEU A 642 -51.44 25.36 -16.49
N THR A 643 -51.58 25.38 -15.17
CA THR A 643 -52.79 25.86 -14.48
C THR A 643 -53.08 27.32 -14.82
N ALA A 644 -52.06 28.19 -14.74
CA ALA A 644 -52.20 29.59 -15.10
C ALA A 644 -52.57 29.80 -16.58
N GLY A 645 -51.95 29.02 -17.48
CA GLY A 645 -52.26 29.02 -18.91
C GLY A 645 -53.68 28.56 -19.22
N LEU A 646 -54.11 27.41 -18.68
CA LEU A 646 -55.45 26.85 -18.89
C LEU A 646 -56.55 27.80 -18.40
N ARG A 647 -56.33 28.48 -17.27
CA ARG A 647 -57.23 29.53 -16.77
C ARG A 647 -57.42 30.65 -17.81
N ARG A 648 -56.34 31.09 -18.47
CA ARG A 648 -56.43 32.14 -19.51
C ARG A 648 -57.04 31.61 -20.82
N ALA A 649 -56.70 30.38 -21.22
CA ALA A 649 -57.31 29.71 -22.37
C ALA A 649 -58.84 29.64 -22.23
N ARG A 650 -59.33 29.32 -21.02
CA ARG A 650 -60.78 29.33 -20.74
C ARG A 650 -61.39 30.73 -20.88
N GLN A 651 -60.74 31.76 -20.34
CA GLN A 651 -61.21 33.15 -20.43
C GLN A 651 -61.32 33.63 -21.88
N TRP A 652 -60.35 33.30 -22.73
CA TRP A 652 -60.41 33.63 -24.15
C TRP A 652 -61.51 32.85 -24.90
N ALA A 653 -61.72 31.58 -24.56
CA ALA A 653 -62.81 30.79 -25.13
C ALA A 653 -64.20 31.35 -24.74
N ASP A 654 -64.39 31.73 -23.48
CA ASP A 654 -65.63 32.35 -22.98
C ASP A 654 -65.91 33.72 -23.62
N SER A 655 -64.85 34.43 -24.02
CA SER A 655 -64.93 35.71 -24.72
C SER A 655 -65.16 35.57 -26.24
N GLY A 656 -65.37 34.36 -26.74
CA GLY A 656 -65.62 34.09 -28.16
C GLY A 656 -64.37 34.05 -29.05
N HIS A 657 -63.18 34.08 -28.46
CA HIS A 657 -61.89 34.08 -29.16
C HIS A 657 -61.01 32.94 -28.64
N PRO A 658 -61.36 31.65 -28.87
CA PRO A 658 -60.57 30.53 -28.37
C PRO A 658 -59.14 30.60 -28.92
N LEU A 659 -58.17 30.73 -28.02
CA LEU A 659 -56.77 30.94 -28.35
C LEU A 659 -55.92 29.78 -27.82
N PRO A 660 -55.23 29.02 -28.68
CA PRO A 660 -54.33 27.95 -28.25
C PRO A 660 -53.17 28.48 -27.41
N ILE A 661 -52.83 27.73 -26.36
CA ILE A 661 -51.67 27.98 -25.50
C ILE A 661 -50.61 26.89 -25.72
N ALA A 662 -49.35 27.26 -25.62
CA ALA A 662 -48.22 26.35 -25.64
C ALA A 662 -47.47 26.39 -24.29
N VAL A 663 -47.12 25.23 -23.75
CA VAL A 663 -46.41 25.10 -22.47
C VAL A 663 -45.18 24.23 -22.66
N ASN A 664 -44.03 24.73 -22.25
CA ASN A 664 -42.77 23.99 -22.28
C ASN A 664 -42.78 22.82 -21.28
N LEU A 665 -42.30 21.67 -21.75
CA LEU A 665 -42.25 20.44 -20.98
C LEU A 665 -40.82 19.91 -20.90
N SER A 666 -40.35 19.67 -19.67
CA SER A 666 -39.04 19.07 -19.47
C SER A 666 -39.04 17.58 -19.82
N SER A 667 -37.91 17.08 -20.31
CA SER A 667 -37.70 15.64 -20.57
C SER A 667 -37.95 14.78 -19.32
N ARG A 668 -37.64 15.28 -18.13
CA ARG A 668 -37.91 14.58 -16.86
C ARG A 668 -39.40 14.42 -16.58
N THR A 669 -40.23 15.41 -16.91
CA THR A 669 -41.69 15.32 -16.74
C THR A 669 -42.27 14.25 -17.67
N LEU A 670 -41.68 14.04 -18.85
CA LEU A 670 -42.08 13.00 -19.79
C LEU A 670 -41.77 11.57 -19.31
N LEU A 671 -40.96 11.42 -18.27
CA LEU A 671 -40.69 10.11 -17.64
C LEU A 671 -41.74 9.73 -16.60
N ASP A 672 -42.63 10.65 -16.20
CA ASP A 672 -43.69 10.39 -15.23
C ASP A 672 -44.92 9.74 -15.92
N PRO A 673 -45.22 8.45 -15.64
CA PRO A 673 -46.36 7.77 -16.25
C PRO A 673 -47.72 8.33 -15.81
N GLU A 674 -47.80 9.06 -14.70
CA GLU A 674 -49.04 9.63 -14.16
C GLU A 674 -49.35 11.01 -14.75
N PHE A 675 -48.37 11.67 -15.37
CA PHE A 675 -48.51 13.03 -15.90
C PHE A 675 -49.69 13.20 -16.89
N PRO A 676 -49.93 12.31 -17.88
CA PRO A 676 -51.10 12.42 -18.75
C PRO A 676 -52.43 12.38 -17.98
N GLY A 677 -52.50 11.57 -16.92
CA GLY A 677 -53.66 11.51 -16.04
C GLY A 677 -53.92 12.85 -15.35
N ARG A 678 -52.85 13.50 -14.87
CA ARG A 678 -52.93 14.84 -14.27
C ARG A 678 -53.35 15.91 -15.27
N VAL A 679 -52.81 15.88 -16.48
CA VAL A 679 -53.21 16.81 -17.57
C VAL A 679 -54.71 16.67 -17.88
N GLY A 680 -55.21 15.43 -17.99
CA GLY A 680 -56.64 15.19 -18.21
C GLY A 680 -57.53 15.75 -17.11
N GLN A 681 -57.09 15.66 -15.85
CA GLN A 681 -57.81 16.28 -14.72
C GLN A 681 -57.83 17.80 -14.82
N LEU A 682 -56.68 18.45 -15.09
CA LEU A 682 -56.58 19.91 -15.19
C LEU A 682 -57.41 20.47 -16.36
N LEU A 683 -57.41 19.80 -17.52
CA LEU A 683 -58.25 20.18 -18.66
C LEU A 683 -59.75 20.13 -18.30
N ALA A 684 -60.17 19.08 -17.59
CA ALA A 684 -61.55 18.93 -17.14
C ALA A 684 -61.93 19.96 -16.07
N GLU A 685 -61.04 20.23 -15.11
CA GLU A 685 -61.23 21.21 -14.04
C GLU A 685 -61.42 22.62 -14.58
N HIS A 686 -60.62 23.01 -15.58
CA HIS A 686 -60.70 24.34 -16.20
C HIS A 686 -61.67 24.43 -17.38
N GLY A 687 -62.27 23.31 -17.81
CA GLY A 687 -63.21 23.27 -18.93
C GLY A 687 -62.60 23.74 -20.26
N VAL A 688 -61.35 23.36 -20.52
CA VAL A 688 -60.60 23.71 -21.75
C VAL A 688 -60.57 22.52 -22.69
N ALA A 689 -60.89 22.75 -23.97
CA ALA A 689 -60.78 21.72 -24.99
C ALA A 689 -59.30 21.30 -25.16
N PRO A 690 -58.97 19.98 -25.17
CA PRO A 690 -57.58 19.51 -25.27
C PRO A 690 -56.81 20.09 -26.46
N GLU A 691 -57.49 20.33 -27.58
CA GLU A 691 -56.90 20.86 -28.82
C GLU A 691 -56.33 22.28 -28.69
N LEU A 692 -56.72 23.02 -27.63
CA LEU A 692 -56.20 24.35 -27.31
C LEU A 692 -54.91 24.31 -26.48
N LEU A 693 -54.46 23.13 -26.05
CA LEU A 693 -53.21 22.97 -25.32
C LEU A 693 -52.17 22.29 -26.21
N THR A 694 -51.01 22.94 -26.34
CA THR A 694 -49.82 22.40 -27.00
C THR A 694 -48.72 22.22 -25.97
N PHE A 695 -48.07 21.05 -25.92
CA PHE A 695 -46.83 20.89 -25.16
C PHE A 695 -45.63 21.01 -26.10
N GLU A 696 -44.66 21.82 -25.71
CA GLU A 696 -43.39 22.01 -26.42
C GLU A 696 -42.31 21.17 -25.73
N ILE A 697 -41.57 20.39 -26.51
CA ILE A 697 -40.58 19.44 -26.01
C ILE A 697 -39.30 19.65 -26.80
N THR A 698 -38.18 19.86 -26.11
CA THR A 698 -36.89 20.03 -26.77
C THR A 698 -36.48 18.81 -27.59
N GLU A 699 -35.74 19.04 -28.67
CA GLU A 699 -35.21 17.99 -29.56
C GLU A 699 -34.49 16.87 -28.78
N ASP A 700 -33.56 17.22 -27.88
CA ASP A 700 -32.83 16.26 -27.04
C ASP A 700 -33.75 15.47 -26.11
N GLY A 701 -34.78 16.12 -25.58
CA GLY A 701 -35.79 15.50 -24.73
C GLY A 701 -36.70 14.51 -25.47
N ALA A 702 -36.81 14.64 -26.79
CA ALA A 702 -37.57 13.75 -27.65
C ALA A 702 -36.73 12.60 -28.24
N VAL A 703 -35.40 12.75 -28.34
CA VAL A 703 -34.52 11.81 -29.08
C VAL A 703 -33.61 10.97 -28.17
N GLY A 704 -33.25 11.44 -26.97
CA GLY A 704 -32.22 10.81 -26.12
C GLY A 704 -32.51 9.37 -25.66
N GLU A 705 -33.78 9.00 -25.46
CA GLU A 705 -34.20 7.64 -25.01
C GLU A 705 -35.64 7.30 -25.45
N LEU A 706 -35.95 7.25 -26.76
CA LEU A 706 -37.35 7.16 -27.26
C LEU A 706 -38.25 6.11 -26.62
N ASP A 707 -37.73 4.97 -26.15
CA ASP A 707 -38.56 3.92 -25.54
C ASP A 707 -39.29 4.39 -24.26
N ARG A 708 -38.73 5.36 -23.53
CA ARG A 708 -39.27 5.80 -22.24
C ARG A 708 -40.34 6.90 -22.33
N PRO A 709 -40.18 7.99 -23.10
CA PRO A 709 -41.19 9.05 -23.19
C PRO A 709 -42.31 8.72 -24.19
N LEU A 710 -42.11 7.83 -25.18
CA LEU A 710 -43.14 7.53 -26.21
C LEU A 710 -44.50 7.14 -25.62
N PRO A 711 -44.60 6.27 -24.59
CA PRO A 711 -45.88 5.91 -23.99
C PRO A 711 -46.62 7.11 -23.40
N VAL A 712 -45.89 8.05 -22.77
CA VAL A 712 -46.46 9.28 -22.21
C VAL A 712 -46.92 10.21 -23.33
N LEU A 713 -46.09 10.42 -24.35
CA LEU A 713 -46.44 11.23 -25.52
C LEU A 713 -47.67 10.70 -26.27
N ASN A 714 -47.75 9.39 -26.49
CA ASN A 714 -48.91 8.76 -27.12
C ASN A 714 -50.19 8.93 -26.27
N ARG A 715 -50.08 8.86 -24.94
CA ARG A 715 -51.22 9.10 -24.04
C ARG A 715 -51.65 10.55 -24.05
N LEU A 716 -50.71 11.51 -24.07
CA LEU A 716 -51.02 12.93 -24.24
C LEU A 716 -51.72 13.19 -25.58
N SER A 717 -51.16 12.70 -26.68
CA SER A 717 -51.79 12.81 -27.99
C SER A 717 -53.19 12.18 -28.03
N ALA A 718 -53.39 11.02 -27.37
CA ALA A 718 -54.69 10.37 -27.26
C ALA A 718 -55.73 11.15 -26.42
N LEU A 719 -55.30 12.04 -25.52
CA LEU A 719 -56.19 13.00 -24.84
C LEU A 719 -56.67 14.11 -25.79
N GLY A 720 -56.01 14.28 -26.93
CA GLY A 720 -56.29 15.34 -27.91
C GLY A 720 -55.46 16.61 -27.72
N VAL A 721 -54.45 16.59 -26.83
CA VAL A 721 -53.50 17.71 -26.75
C VAL A 721 -52.52 17.67 -27.92
N ARG A 722 -52.07 18.84 -28.36
CA ARG A 722 -51.07 18.96 -29.43
C ARG A 722 -49.66 18.83 -28.84
N LEU A 723 -48.74 18.33 -29.64
CA LEU A 723 -47.33 18.18 -29.28
C LEU A 723 -46.46 18.87 -30.34
N ALA A 724 -45.50 19.65 -29.86
CA ALA A 724 -44.55 20.40 -30.67
C ALA A 724 -43.12 19.99 -30.30
N VAL A 725 -42.24 19.91 -31.30
CA VAL A 725 -40.79 19.77 -31.09
C VAL A 725 -40.16 21.14 -31.09
N ASP A 726 -39.44 21.48 -30.02
CA ASP A 726 -38.73 22.75 -29.85
C ASP A 726 -37.22 22.62 -30.13
N ASP A 727 -36.57 23.75 -30.38
CA ASP A 727 -35.13 23.87 -30.69
C ASP A 727 -34.65 23.01 -31.88
N PHE A 728 -35.52 22.75 -32.86
CA PHE A 728 -35.24 21.79 -33.93
C PHE A 728 -34.11 22.25 -34.86
N GLY A 729 -33.11 21.37 -35.04
CA GLY A 729 -31.94 21.57 -35.89
C GLY A 729 -30.65 21.82 -35.11
N THR A 730 -30.72 21.95 -33.78
CA THR A 730 -29.55 22.13 -32.91
C THR A 730 -28.93 20.80 -32.46
N GLY A 731 -29.66 19.68 -32.61
CA GLY A 731 -29.23 18.33 -32.23
C GLY A 731 -29.04 17.36 -33.41
N TYR A 732 -28.78 16.08 -33.08
CA TYR A 732 -28.58 14.98 -34.05
C TYR A 732 -29.88 14.20 -34.32
N SER A 733 -31.01 14.87 -34.57
CA SER A 733 -32.24 14.17 -34.94
C SER A 733 -32.09 13.38 -36.24
N SER A 734 -32.08 12.06 -36.14
CA SER A 734 -32.35 11.21 -37.29
C SER A 734 -33.80 11.42 -37.72
N LEU A 735 -34.04 11.75 -38.98
CA LEU A 735 -35.38 11.86 -39.60
C LEU A 735 -36.30 10.66 -39.31
N SER A 736 -35.70 9.51 -39.00
CA SER A 736 -36.41 8.31 -38.55
C SER A 736 -37.18 8.50 -37.23
N TYR A 737 -36.73 9.39 -36.36
CA TYR A 737 -37.32 9.66 -35.04
C TYR A 737 -38.47 10.63 -35.11
N LEU A 738 -38.33 11.74 -35.85
CA LEU A 738 -39.43 12.69 -36.07
C LEU A 738 -40.68 11.98 -36.63
N ARG A 739 -40.49 10.99 -37.49
CA ARG A 739 -41.57 10.16 -38.06
C ARG A 739 -42.34 9.34 -37.02
N GLN A 740 -41.72 8.98 -35.89
CA GLN A 740 -42.33 8.11 -34.87
C GLN A 740 -43.03 8.92 -33.78
N LEU A 741 -42.69 10.19 -33.61
CA LEU A 741 -43.25 11.05 -32.59
C LEU A 741 -44.67 11.51 -32.99
N PRO A 742 -45.65 11.48 -32.07
CA PRO A 742 -47.01 11.95 -32.33
C PRO A 742 -47.11 13.48 -32.26
N VAL A 743 -46.26 14.18 -33.03
CA VAL A 743 -46.15 15.65 -33.04
C VAL A 743 -46.92 16.26 -34.21
N GLN A 744 -47.35 17.51 -34.05
CA GLN A 744 -48.09 18.28 -35.06
C GLN A 744 -47.39 19.58 -35.44
N GLU A 745 -46.40 20.01 -34.65
CA GLU A 745 -45.69 21.28 -34.81
C GLU A 745 -44.19 21.07 -34.61
N VAL A 746 -43.39 21.83 -35.37
CA VAL A 746 -41.93 21.90 -35.23
C VAL A 746 -41.54 23.36 -35.16
N LYS A 747 -40.76 23.72 -34.13
CA LYS A 747 -40.25 25.06 -33.92
C LYS A 747 -38.78 25.10 -34.33
N ILE A 748 -38.45 25.98 -35.27
CA ILE A 748 -37.08 26.19 -35.74
C ILE A 748 -36.38 27.10 -34.74
N ASP A 749 -35.24 26.65 -34.21
CA ASP A 749 -34.49 27.42 -33.22
C ASP A 749 -34.11 28.82 -33.74
N LYS A 750 -34.16 29.78 -32.83
CA LYS A 750 -33.88 31.20 -33.12
C LYS A 750 -32.48 31.42 -33.70
N SER A 751 -31.48 30.59 -33.40
CA SER A 751 -30.12 30.79 -33.90
C SER A 751 -30.07 30.75 -35.43
N PHE A 752 -30.75 29.77 -36.03
CA PHE A 752 -30.86 29.66 -37.50
C PHE A 752 -31.73 30.76 -38.09
N VAL A 753 -32.86 31.08 -37.46
CA VAL A 753 -33.79 32.11 -37.97
C VAL A 753 -33.18 33.52 -37.91
N GLN A 754 -32.37 33.82 -36.89
CA GLN A 754 -31.66 35.09 -36.80
C GLN A 754 -30.49 35.15 -37.79
N GLY A 755 -29.79 34.03 -37.99
CA GLY A 755 -28.63 33.94 -38.90
C GLY A 755 -28.98 33.89 -40.39
N MET A 756 -30.16 33.40 -40.77
CA MET A 756 -30.54 33.16 -42.19
C MET A 756 -30.49 34.38 -43.12
N ALA A 757 -30.54 35.60 -42.57
CA ALA A 757 -30.44 36.83 -43.36
C ALA A 757 -28.99 37.15 -43.77
N THR A 758 -28.01 36.59 -43.07
CA THR A 758 -26.57 36.88 -43.24
C THR A 758 -25.71 35.66 -43.52
N ASP A 759 -26.20 34.46 -43.19
CA ASP A 759 -25.49 33.20 -43.37
C ASP A 759 -26.26 32.25 -44.30
N ALA A 760 -25.58 31.75 -45.34
CA ALA A 760 -26.19 30.88 -46.34
C ALA A 760 -26.44 29.45 -45.82
N GLY A 761 -25.68 28.99 -44.83
CA GLY A 761 -25.86 27.71 -44.16
C GLY A 761 -27.13 27.72 -43.31
N ASP A 762 -27.31 28.76 -42.48
CA ASP A 762 -28.52 28.92 -41.66
C ASP A 762 -29.78 29.01 -42.53
N LEU A 763 -29.71 29.77 -43.64
CA LEU A 763 -30.79 29.82 -44.63
C LEU A 763 -31.12 28.44 -45.23
N ALA A 764 -30.09 27.64 -45.53
CA ALA A 764 -30.28 26.29 -46.05
C ALA A 764 -30.92 25.35 -45.01
N ILE A 765 -30.56 25.48 -43.73
CA ILE A 765 -31.16 24.72 -42.63
C ILE A 765 -32.64 25.07 -42.49
N VAL A 766 -32.98 26.36 -42.36
CA VAL A 766 -34.36 26.84 -42.25
C VAL A 766 -35.21 26.32 -43.42
N ARG A 767 -34.71 26.44 -44.65
CA ARG A 767 -35.41 25.94 -45.84
C ARG A 767 -35.64 24.43 -45.80
N THR A 768 -34.62 23.68 -45.40
CA THR A 768 -34.68 22.22 -45.31
C THR A 768 -35.72 21.79 -44.27
N VAL A 769 -35.74 22.44 -43.09
CA VAL A 769 -36.71 22.14 -42.04
C VAL A 769 -38.14 22.47 -42.51
N VAL A 770 -38.36 23.61 -43.15
CA VAL A 770 -39.68 23.97 -43.69
C VAL A 770 -40.15 22.94 -44.72
N ASP A 771 -39.30 22.58 -45.68
CA ASP A 771 -39.66 21.62 -46.72
C ASP A 771 -39.90 20.22 -46.14
N LEU A 772 -39.09 19.79 -45.17
CA LEU A 772 -39.25 18.50 -44.51
C LEU A 772 -40.58 18.42 -43.74
N SER A 773 -40.86 19.41 -42.90
CA SER A 773 -42.06 19.45 -42.06
C SER A 773 -43.34 19.44 -42.90
N ARG A 774 -43.35 20.12 -44.05
CA ARG A 774 -44.46 20.04 -45.01
C ARG A 774 -44.73 18.61 -45.51
N HIS A 775 -43.68 17.84 -45.81
CA HIS A 775 -43.83 16.45 -46.25
C HIS A 775 -44.38 15.54 -45.15
N PHE A 776 -44.15 15.88 -43.87
CA PHE A 776 -44.72 15.19 -42.72
C PHE A 776 -46.08 15.74 -42.26
N GLY A 777 -46.57 16.82 -42.88
CA GLY A 777 -47.82 17.49 -42.48
C GLY A 777 -47.72 18.21 -41.13
N LEU A 778 -46.52 18.65 -40.75
CA LEU A 778 -46.24 19.36 -39.50
C LEU A 778 -46.29 20.88 -39.74
N VAL A 779 -46.92 21.61 -38.82
CA VAL A 779 -46.89 23.08 -38.80
C VAL A 779 -45.50 23.55 -38.40
N VAL A 780 -44.98 24.57 -39.07
CA VAL A 780 -43.65 25.12 -38.77
C VAL A 780 -43.77 26.49 -38.14
N VAL A 781 -43.16 26.63 -36.97
CA VAL A 781 -43.01 27.90 -36.26
C VAL A 781 -41.55 28.35 -36.34
N ALA A 782 -41.30 29.53 -36.91
CA ALA A 782 -39.96 30.13 -36.86
C ALA A 782 -39.81 30.99 -35.60
N GLU A 783 -38.87 30.65 -34.74
CA GLU A 783 -38.59 31.42 -33.53
C GLU A 783 -37.59 32.55 -33.76
N GLY A 784 -37.58 33.57 -32.91
CA GLY A 784 -36.59 34.65 -33.00
C GLY A 784 -36.74 35.57 -34.22
N VAL A 785 -37.96 35.74 -34.75
CA VAL A 785 -38.21 36.70 -35.83
C VAL A 785 -38.07 38.13 -35.30
N GLU A 786 -36.95 38.78 -35.60
CA GLU A 786 -36.62 40.11 -35.07
C GLU A 786 -36.56 41.22 -36.14
N SER A 787 -36.56 40.87 -37.43
CA SER A 787 -36.45 41.85 -38.52
C SER A 787 -37.46 41.60 -39.65
N GLU A 788 -37.90 42.67 -40.31
CA GLU A 788 -38.76 42.57 -41.51
C GLU A 788 -38.04 41.81 -42.66
N LEU A 789 -36.70 41.84 -42.71
CA LEU A 789 -35.93 41.06 -43.68
C LEU A 789 -36.08 39.55 -43.43
N THR A 790 -35.90 39.11 -42.18
CA THR A 790 -36.10 37.72 -41.75
C THR A 790 -37.53 37.27 -42.05
N LEU A 791 -38.53 38.11 -41.76
CA LEU A 791 -39.93 37.82 -42.03
C LEU A 791 -40.21 37.59 -43.53
N ASN A 792 -39.66 38.45 -44.40
CA ASN A 792 -39.82 38.30 -45.85
C ASN A 792 -39.19 37.01 -46.37
N LEU A 793 -37.99 36.65 -45.88
CA LEU A 793 -37.34 35.39 -46.25
C LEU A 793 -38.15 34.18 -45.81
N LEU A 794 -38.67 34.18 -44.57
CA LEU A 794 -39.56 33.14 -44.08
C LEU A 794 -40.84 33.03 -44.91
N GLN A 795 -41.41 34.15 -45.35
CA GLN A 795 -42.57 34.18 -46.22
C GLN A 795 -42.26 33.59 -47.62
N GLU A 796 -41.08 33.87 -48.18
CA GLU A 796 -40.64 33.31 -49.47
C GLU A 796 -40.39 31.80 -49.39
N ILE A 797 -39.81 31.33 -48.29
CA ILE A 797 -39.65 29.88 -48.01
C ILE A 797 -41.01 29.24 -47.73
N GLY A 798 -41.99 30.04 -47.33
CA GLY A 798 -43.38 29.70 -47.03
C GLY A 798 -43.57 29.05 -45.64
N CYS A 799 -42.79 29.51 -44.65
CA CYS A 799 -43.06 29.23 -43.26
C CYS A 799 -44.44 29.82 -42.86
N GLU A 800 -45.21 29.08 -42.05
CA GLU A 800 -46.61 29.41 -41.76
C GLU A 800 -46.74 30.36 -40.57
N VAL A 801 -45.98 30.10 -39.51
CA VAL A 801 -46.10 30.80 -38.23
C VAL A 801 -44.74 31.37 -37.82
N GLY A 802 -44.75 32.59 -37.31
CA GLY A 802 -43.57 33.27 -36.79
C GLY A 802 -43.78 33.70 -35.34
N GLN A 803 -42.72 33.61 -34.56
CA GLN A 803 -42.67 34.07 -33.18
C GLN A 803 -41.38 34.86 -32.96
N GLY A 804 -41.47 36.05 -32.36
CA GLY A 804 -40.29 36.89 -32.13
C GLY A 804 -40.61 38.34 -31.84
N PHE A 805 -39.56 39.10 -31.49
CA PHE A 805 -39.70 40.48 -31.01
C PHE A 805 -40.14 41.48 -32.09
N LEU A 806 -40.08 41.11 -33.36
CA LEU A 806 -40.69 41.91 -34.43
C LEU A 806 -42.19 42.10 -34.21
N PHE A 807 -42.87 41.06 -33.70
CA PHE A 807 -44.30 41.10 -33.43
C PHE A 807 -44.60 41.66 -32.04
N SER A 808 -44.05 41.01 -31.02
CA SER A 808 -44.13 41.45 -29.63
C SER A 808 -43.14 40.70 -28.75
N ARG A 809 -42.71 41.33 -27.66
CA ARG A 809 -42.07 40.64 -26.53
C ARG A 809 -43.13 39.87 -25.73
N PRO A 810 -42.76 38.91 -24.87
CA PRO A 810 -43.71 38.25 -23.97
C PRO A 810 -44.47 39.27 -23.10
N LEU A 811 -45.80 39.25 -23.18
CA LEU A 811 -46.68 40.22 -22.53
C LEU A 811 -47.41 39.62 -21.32
N PRO A 812 -47.68 40.39 -20.26
CA PRO A 812 -48.67 39.99 -19.26
C PRO A 812 -50.06 39.92 -19.89
N TYR A 813 -50.97 39.18 -19.25
CA TYR A 813 -52.32 38.90 -19.75
C TYR A 813 -53.06 40.16 -20.22
N GLU A 814 -53.07 41.21 -19.41
CA GLU A 814 -53.84 42.44 -19.65
C GLU A 814 -53.34 43.18 -20.90
N ARG A 815 -52.03 43.11 -21.18
CA ARG A 815 -51.44 43.71 -22.38
C ARG A 815 -51.71 42.87 -23.63
N LEU A 816 -51.71 41.55 -23.49
CA LEU A 816 -52.08 40.68 -24.60
C LEU A 816 -53.55 40.86 -24.98
N GLU A 817 -54.46 40.97 -24.01
CA GLU A 817 -55.88 41.26 -24.28
C GLU A 817 -56.07 42.60 -24.99
N ALA A 818 -55.40 43.66 -24.53
CA ALA A 818 -55.43 44.96 -25.21
C ALA A 818 -54.93 44.87 -26.66
N TRP A 819 -53.89 44.06 -26.89
CA TRP A 819 -53.34 43.81 -28.22
C TRP A 819 -54.31 42.98 -29.11
N LEU A 820 -55.02 42.01 -28.53
CA LEU A 820 -56.03 41.21 -29.23
C LEU A 820 -57.25 42.07 -29.62
N ALA A 821 -57.77 42.87 -28.69
CA ALA A 821 -58.92 43.75 -28.95
C ALA A 821 -58.63 44.75 -30.08
N ALA A 822 -57.43 45.32 -30.12
CA ALA A 822 -57.00 46.25 -31.17
C ALA A 822 -56.97 45.64 -32.58
N GLN A 823 -56.86 44.31 -32.71
CA GLN A 823 -56.94 43.63 -34.00
C GLN A 823 -58.36 43.35 -34.47
N THR A 824 -59.30 43.14 -33.54
CA THR A 824 -60.70 42.83 -33.86
C THR A 824 -61.48 44.07 -34.30
N ASP A 825 -61.10 45.27 -33.85
CA ASP A 825 -61.79 46.55 -34.12
C ASP A 825 -61.34 47.27 -35.43
N ALA A 826 -60.46 46.68 -36.24
CA ALA A 826 -60.02 47.31 -37.49
C ALA A 826 -61.08 47.18 -38.61
N GLU A 827 -61.94 48.19 -38.79
CA GLU A 827 -62.87 48.30 -39.92
C GLU A 827 -62.15 48.22 -41.30
N PRO A 828 -62.74 47.55 -42.31
CA PRO A 828 -62.18 47.50 -43.66
C PRO A 828 -62.24 48.88 -44.32
N SER A 829 -61.08 49.43 -44.68
CA SER A 829 -61.00 50.65 -45.49
C SER A 829 -61.56 50.40 -46.90
N PRO A 830 -62.29 51.36 -47.54
CA PRO A 830 -62.87 51.19 -48.87
C PRO A 830 -61.87 50.98 -50.02
N ALA A 831 -60.57 50.93 -49.73
CA ALA A 831 -59.48 50.81 -50.70
C ALA A 831 -58.67 49.49 -50.62
N GLY A 832 -59.11 48.48 -49.86
CA GLY A 832 -58.48 47.15 -49.87
C GLY A 832 -57.04 47.09 -49.32
N GLN A 833 -56.56 48.15 -48.64
CA GLN A 833 -55.29 48.11 -47.91
C GLN A 833 -55.54 47.65 -46.46
N VAL A 834 -55.06 46.45 -46.14
CA VAL A 834 -54.95 45.98 -44.75
C VAL A 834 -53.95 46.88 -44.02
N ARG A 835 -54.41 47.53 -42.94
CA ARG A 835 -53.60 48.44 -42.13
C ARG A 835 -52.54 47.59 -41.40
N ARG A 836 -51.27 47.72 -41.80
CA ARG A 836 -50.13 47.00 -41.18
C ARG A 836 -49.96 47.44 -39.73
N LEU A 837 -49.93 46.49 -38.80
CA LEU A 837 -49.64 46.71 -37.38
C LEU A 837 -48.28 47.40 -37.22
N ARG A 838 -48.25 48.52 -36.49
CA ARG A 838 -47.01 49.12 -35.98
C ARG A 838 -46.61 48.36 -34.71
N ALA A 839 -45.35 47.96 -34.63
CA ALA A 839 -44.75 47.40 -33.42
C ALA A 839 -45.03 48.32 -32.22
N VAL A 840 -45.54 47.75 -31.13
CA VAL A 840 -45.65 48.45 -29.84
C VAL A 840 -44.43 48.04 -29.04
N GLY A 841 -43.52 49.00 -28.81
CA GLY A 841 -42.30 48.83 -28.03
C GLY A 841 -42.54 48.70 -26.54
#